data_AF-A0A6J1R230-F1
#
_entry.id   AF-A0A6J1R230-F1
#
_cell.length_a   1.000
_cell.length_b   1.000
_cell.length_c   1.000
_cell.angle_alpha   90.00
_cell.angle_beta   90.00
_cell.angle_gamma   90.00
#
_symmetry.space_group_name_H-M   'P 1'
#
loop_
_entity.id
_entity.type
_entity.pdbx_description
1 polymer ?
#
loop_
_entity_poly.entity_id
_entity_poly.type
_entity_poly.pdbx_seq_one_letter_code
_entity_poly.pdbx_strand_id
1 'polypeptide(L)'
;MANRQEDMSIKAKLSTLHCPFTWELLDCMIKQSTIKNDEDDQLMVDDETAHPLERLLISLLKCYKAVLSADNDEATRRIEKAGEILMEIQQEKDFHQMIRAIEHVFYATKCFSLYDANDMDGVEEIQEILPNIIDTEDFSDIESGALYGCQSVLWSCLKDFGMDKAVDTARKAVEKNQDCALWHFILAKNLRRQRRLINVSSNVSDIEREHFEIAYAMSKNHVFGIYYLQMRIERFYKFSREREYLMRKNANEREVIQIAKDILKAKPNSTKVLLRLAKMFMRVSSDERISAKECLDAVNEIVPNNSTYLHYTAMLYEESGDYKEALKYFKKAAECNNFVAELCYIQYGWEVGELEPLPHLLRMLKKYEHSVKERQISILLAIAVTYYSLHKDIPNAADYFLKALTVDPLNKKFQTSYKYLDFQSVNISSFLNDKFCPLLEKKYSRTHQETCEEIRKFLNVKDMNDLLEELCTLSVAKAYTLITRLGLCAIPVDDQRPTTATIGLDVDACELRVARRASTQDASEDSNLIGGRAGRRASAMNVTGVRVRIYDEGKCIHEHEAARSEAENDLRTLMQNLRDTRSEVNDFLTAIIQRDAPGRAQEMASQSISSDIESDSVEEEEEEEEEEEEEEGETQANPKKSNERERAFARSFATQNSPSVRNIRNFALDSLRAGTMSTMLSNEAQLRYMIEWFQEWSEMQRNDFLGVLLENCGPPGLVNGLVAGIEKLGCEGSDRPPSLFQCRIKLFREWSSTWSQCEKDSLLAAIKSTDSKFAEKYEERLSSLTEDK
;
A
#
# COMPACT_ATOMS: atom_id res chain seq x y z
N MET A 1 -42.10 -42.54 -9.50
CA MET A 1 -42.39 -41.64 -10.63
C MET A 1 -42.85 -40.27 -10.14
N ALA A 2 -43.76 -40.18 -9.16
CA ALA A 2 -44.15 -38.90 -8.53
C ALA A 2 -42.96 -38.08 -7.98
N ASN A 3 -42.11 -38.65 -7.12
CA ASN A 3 -40.91 -37.94 -6.61
C ASN A 3 -39.98 -37.40 -7.72
N ARG A 4 -39.82 -38.11 -8.85
CA ARG A 4 -38.95 -37.62 -9.94
C ARG A 4 -39.59 -36.47 -10.73
N GLN A 5 -40.91 -36.46 -10.86
CA GLN A 5 -41.63 -35.38 -11.54
C GLN A 5 -41.63 -34.11 -10.67
N GLU A 6 -41.77 -34.29 -9.37
CA GLU A 6 -41.75 -33.24 -8.35
C GLU A 6 -40.36 -32.63 -8.18
N ASP A 7 -39.33 -33.47 -8.11
CA ASP A 7 -37.92 -33.08 -8.10
C ASP A 7 -37.54 -32.27 -9.36
N MET A 8 -37.96 -32.72 -10.56
CA MET A 8 -37.77 -31.91 -11.78
C MET A 8 -38.54 -30.59 -11.77
N SER A 9 -39.70 -30.52 -11.11
CA SER A 9 -40.47 -29.28 -10.98
C SER A 9 -39.84 -28.28 -10.01
N ILE A 10 -39.25 -28.77 -8.90
CA ILE A 10 -38.53 -27.93 -7.93
C ILE A 10 -37.27 -27.37 -8.59
N LYS A 11 -36.47 -28.24 -9.22
CA LYS A 11 -35.24 -27.83 -9.92
C LYS A 11 -35.48 -26.77 -11.00
N ALA A 12 -36.56 -26.91 -11.78
CA ALA A 12 -36.93 -25.92 -12.79
C ALA A 12 -37.23 -24.56 -12.17
N LYS A 13 -37.98 -24.52 -11.06
CA LYS A 13 -38.26 -23.27 -10.34
C LYS A 13 -37.02 -22.67 -9.68
N LEU A 14 -36.16 -23.49 -9.09
CA LEU A 14 -34.90 -22.99 -8.50
C LEU A 14 -34.02 -22.31 -9.55
N SER A 15 -33.98 -22.85 -10.77
CA SER A 15 -33.17 -22.28 -11.86
C SER A 15 -33.59 -20.88 -12.33
N THR A 16 -34.80 -20.42 -11.98
CA THR A 16 -35.27 -19.07 -12.33
C THR A 16 -35.03 -18.04 -11.21
N LEU A 17 -34.61 -18.48 -10.02
CA LEU A 17 -34.35 -17.58 -8.89
C LEU A 17 -32.99 -16.90 -9.03
N HIS A 18 -32.82 -15.74 -8.39
CA HIS A 18 -31.56 -15.01 -8.39
C HIS A 18 -30.84 -15.14 -7.05
N CYS A 19 -29.71 -15.87 -7.06
CA CYS A 19 -28.86 -16.08 -5.90
C CYS A 19 -27.44 -16.54 -6.34
N PRO A 20 -26.47 -16.74 -5.43
CA PRO A 20 -25.12 -17.20 -5.78
C PRO A 20 -25.09 -18.43 -6.70
N PHE A 21 -26.04 -19.36 -6.53
CA PHE A 21 -26.13 -20.58 -7.33
C PHE A 21 -26.52 -20.35 -8.80
N THR A 22 -27.17 -19.23 -9.12
CA THR A 22 -27.63 -18.89 -10.48
C THR A 22 -26.85 -17.74 -11.10
N TRP A 23 -25.86 -17.19 -10.41
CA TRP A 23 -25.04 -16.07 -10.90
C TRP A 23 -23.71 -16.51 -11.53
N GLU A 24 -23.54 -17.79 -11.86
CA GLU A 24 -22.37 -18.29 -12.60
C GLU A 24 -21.02 -17.96 -11.93
N LEU A 25 -20.96 -18.05 -10.59
CA LEU A 25 -19.77 -17.71 -9.80
C LEU A 25 -18.65 -18.76 -9.88
N LEU A 26 -19.00 -19.99 -10.27
CA LEU A 26 -18.16 -21.19 -10.13
C LEU A 26 -16.77 -21.03 -10.78
N ASP A 27 -16.71 -20.57 -12.03
CA ASP A 27 -15.45 -20.44 -12.76
C ASP A 27 -14.49 -19.44 -12.11
N CYS A 28 -15.02 -18.34 -11.59
CA CYS A 28 -14.23 -17.31 -10.90
C CYS A 28 -13.72 -17.84 -9.55
N MET A 29 -14.54 -18.61 -8.84
CA MET A 29 -14.15 -19.21 -7.57
C MET A 29 -13.08 -20.28 -7.72
N ILE A 30 -13.18 -21.15 -8.74
CA ILE A 30 -12.14 -22.15 -9.03
C ILE A 30 -10.81 -21.45 -9.36
N LYS A 31 -10.84 -20.37 -10.15
CA LYS A 31 -9.64 -19.58 -10.43
C LYS A 31 -9.05 -18.97 -9.16
N GLN A 32 -9.88 -18.41 -8.29
CA GLN A 32 -9.45 -17.85 -7.01
C GLN A 32 -8.77 -18.90 -6.13
N SER A 33 -9.36 -20.09 -5.97
CA SER A 33 -8.79 -21.18 -5.15
C SER A 33 -7.55 -21.84 -5.76
N THR A 34 -7.34 -21.72 -7.08
CA THR A 34 -6.18 -22.32 -7.76
C THR A 34 -4.94 -21.42 -7.71
N ILE A 35 -5.13 -20.10 -7.63
CA ILE A 35 -4.05 -19.11 -7.67
C ILE A 35 -3.56 -18.73 -6.27
N LYS A 36 -4.43 -18.81 -5.26
CA LYS A 36 -4.12 -18.50 -3.86
C LYS A 36 -3.98 -19.79 -3.07
N ASN A 37 -2.85 -19.97 -2.38
CA ASN A 37 -2.71 -21.04 -1.39
C ASN A 37 -3.70 -20.80 -0.24
N ASP A 38 -4.16 -21.88 0.40
CA ASP A 38 -5.20 -21.95 1.44
C ASP A 38 -5.13 -20.94 2.62
N GLU A 39 -4.05 -20.14 2.73
CA GLU A 39 -3.83 -19.15 3.78
C GLU A 39 -4.54 -17.80 3.50
N ASP A 40 -4.82 -17.47 2.24
CA ASP A 40 -5.56 -16.26 1.82
C ASP A 40 -7.10 -16.38 1.99
N ASP A 41 -7.61 -17.56 2.36
CA ASP A 41 -9.04 -17.76 2.63
C ASP A 41 -9.47 -17.20 4.01
N GLN A 42 -8.51 -16.70 4.81
CA GLN A 42 -8.77 -15.95 6.06
C GLN A 42 -9.44 -14.59 5.84
N LEU A 43 -9.61 -14.21 4.58
CA LEU A 43 -9.99 -12.88 4.15
C LEU A 43 -11.53 -12.68 4.10
N MET A 44 -12.25 -13.72 4.51
CA MET A 44 -13.67 -13.67 4.82
C MET A 44 -13.86 -13.90 6.32
N VAL A 45 -13.09 -13.26 7.21
CA VAL A 45 -13.48 -13.20 8.64
C VAL A 45 -14.82 -12.49 8.72
N ASP A 46 -15.71 -12.96 9.60
CA ASP A 46 -17.00 -12.32 9.84
C ASP A 46 -16.74 -10.95 10.49
N ASP A 47 -16.48 -9.93 9.68
CA ASP A 47 -16.31 -8.55 10.16
C ASP A 47 -17.65 -8.04 10.70
N GLU A 48 -17.83 -8.11 12.01
CA GLU A 48 -19.02 -7.62 12.69
C GLU A 48 -19.23 -6.11 12.48
N THR A 49 -18.19 -5.38 12.04
CA THR A 49 -18.24 -3.94 11.76
C THR A 49 -18.60 -3.60 10.31
N ALA A 50 -18.70 -4.60 9.43
CA ALA A 50 -19.14 -4.41 8.04
C ALA A 50 -20.63 -4.06 7.96
N HIS A 51 -21.03 -3.44 6.84
CA HIS A 51 -22.41 -3.07 6.60
C HIS A 51 -23.33 -4.31 6.67
N PRO A 52 -24.54 -4.25 7.26
CA PRO A 52 -25.41 -5.42 7.46
C PRO A 52 -25.67 -6.22 6.17
N LEU A 53 -25.91 -5.52 5.05
CA LEU A 53 -26.08 -6.14 3.74
C LEU A 53 -24.82 -6.90 3.28
N GLU A 54 -23.62 -6.37 3.52
CA GLU A 54 -22.35 -7.01 3.17
C GLU A 54 -22.13 -8.26 4.04
N ARG A 55 -22.42 -8.19 5.36
CA ARG A 55 -22.38 -9.33 6.28
C ARG A 55 -23.32 -10.47 5.85
N LEU A 56 -24.55 -10.12 5.44
CA LEU A 56 -25.52 -11.08 4.92
C LEU A 56 -24.96 -11.79 3.68
N LEU A 57 -24.53 -11.01 2.69
CA LEU A 57 -24.09 -11.53 1.40
C LEU A 57 -22.81 -12.36 1.51
N ILE A 58 -21.84 -11.97 2.35
CA ILE A 58 -20.66 -12.77 2.65
C ILE A 58 -21.08 -14.12 3.27
N SER A 59 -22.06 -14.13 4.18
CA SER A 59 -22.57 -15.37 4.77
C SER A 59 -23.23 -16.28 3.73
N LEU A 60 -23.97 -15.70 2.77
CA LEU A 60 -24.54 -16.45 1.65
C LEU A 60 -23.46 -17.00 0.69
N LEU A 61 -22.38 -16.25 0.44
CA LEU A 61 -21.25 -16.76 -0.36
C LEU A 61 -20.55 -17.93 0.33
N LYS A 62 -20.37 -17.86 1.65
CA LYS A 62 -19.79 -18.95 2.45
C LYS A 62 -20.69 -20.18 2.43
N CYS A 63 -22.01 -20.00 2.53
CA CYS A 63 -22.98 -21.08 2.35
C CYS A 63 -22.81 -21.73 0.96
N TYR A 64 -22.74 -20.92 -0.10
CA TYR A 64 -22.50 -21.41 -1.46
C TYR A 64 -21.19 -22.21 -1.58
N LYS A 65 -20.08 -21.67 -1.02
CA LYS A 65 -18.78 -22.37 -0.94
C LYS A 65 -18.91 -23.73 -0.24
N ALA A 66 -19.53 -23.76 0.93
CA ALA A 66 -19.68 -24.97 1.73
C ALA A 66 -20.49 -26.05 0.99
N VAL A 67 -21.58 -25.66 0.32
CA VAL A 67 -22.37 -26.57 -0.52
C VAL A 67 -21.53 -27.14 -1.67
N LEU A 68 -20.75 -26.31 -2.38
CA LEU A 68 -19.85 -26.79 -3.44
C LEU A 68 -18.79 -27.77 -2.93
N SER A 69 -18.33 -27.59 -1.69
CA SER A 69 -17.38 -28.47 -1.01
C SER A 69 -18.02 -29.70 -0.36
N ALA A 70 -19.35 -29.88 -0.48
CA ALA A 70 -20.14 -30.91 0.19
C ALA A 70 -20.00 -30.90 1.73
N ASP A 71 -19.79 -29.72 2.32
CA ASP A 71 -19.77 -29.49 3.77
C ASP A 71 -21.14 -28.98 4.23
N ASN A 72 -22.07 -29.92 4.43
CA ASN A 72 -23.46 -29.62 4.79
C ASN A 72 -23.59 -28.96 6.18
N ASP A 73 -22.71 -29.31 7.11
CA ASP A 73 -22.71 -28.76 8.47
C ASP A 73 -22.32 -27.26 8.46
N GLU A 74 -21.28 -26.92 7.69
CA GLU A 74 -20.88 -25.52 7.49
C GLU A 74 -21.94 -24.75 6.70
N ALA A 75 -22.51 -25.33 5.64
CA ALA A 75 -23.57 -24.70 4.86
C ALA A 75 -24.79 -24.34 5.74
N THR A 76 -25.23 -25.28 6.59
CA THR A 76 -26.34 -25.07 7.53
C THR A 76 -26.03 -23.95 8.52
N ARG A 77 -24.83 -23.97 9.12
CA ARG A 77 -24.40 -22.92 10.06
C ARG A 77 -24.38 -21.54 9.41
N ARG A 78 -23.93 -21.46 8.15
CA ARG A 78 -23.84 -20.18 7.42
C ARG A 78 -25.21 -19.65 7.00
N ILE A 79 -26.14 -20.51 6.60
CA ILE A 79 -27.50 -20.07 6.24
C ILE A 79 -28.29 -19.64 7.48
N GLU A 80 -28.11 -20.31 8.63
CA GLU A 80 -28.69 -19.88 9.91
C GLU A 80 -28.18 -18.50 10.33
N LYS A 81 -26.86 -18.29 10.28
CA LYS A 81 -26.25 -16.98 10.55
C LYS A 81 -26.75 -15.89 9.59
N ALA A 82 -26.90 -16.21 8.31
CA ALA A 82 -27.49 -15.29 7.34
C ALA A 82 -28.95 -14.94 7.70
N GLY A 83 -29.71 -15.88 8.25
CA GLY A 83 -31.07 -15.64 8.74
C GLY A 83 -31.12 -14.67 9.92
N GLU A 84 -30.20 -14.80 10.87
CA GLU A 84 -30.06 -13.85 12.00
C GLU A 84 -29.78 -12.43 11.50
N ILE A 85 -28.86 -12.27 10.55
CA ILE A 85 -28.52 -10.97 9.96
C ILE A 85 -29.70 -10.41 9.15
N LEU A 86 -30.45 -11.25 8.44
CA LEU A 86 -31.65 -10.81 7.72
C LEU A 86 -32.70 -10.23 8.68
N MET A 87 -32.86 -10.81 9.88
CA MET A 87 -33.75 -10.26 10.90
C MET A 87 -33.31 -8.87 11.39
N GLU A 88 -32.00 -8.61 11.46
CA GLU A 88 -31.47 -7.27 11.74
C GLU A 88 -31.86 -6.29 10.61
N ILE A 89 -31.60 -6.67 9.36
CA ILE A 89 -31.90 -5.85 8.16
C ILE A 89 -33.40 -5.53 8.05
N GLN A 90 -34.28 -6.48 8.35
CA GLN A 90 -35.74 -6.28 8.31
C GLN A 90 -36.22 -5.20 9.31
N GLN A 91 -35.48 -4.98 10.40
CA GLN A 91 -35.83 -3.96 11.40
C GLN A 91 -35.35 -2.55 10.99
N GLU A 92 -34.43 -2.46 10.04
CA GLU A 92 -33.83 -1.20 9.61
C GLU A 92 -34.70 -0.48 8.57
N LYS A 93 -35.00 0.80 8.87
CA LYS A 93 -35.87 1.66 8.03
C LYS A 93 -35.34 1.84 6.61
N ASP A 94 -34.02 1.90 6.47
CA ASP A 94 -33.36 2.18 5.20
C ASP A 94 -33.54 1.04 4.18
N PHE A 95 -33.83 -0.18 4.64
CA PHE A 95 -34.05 -1.34 3.77
C PHE A 95 -35.50 -1.62 3.43
N HIS A 96 -36.48 -0.91 3.99
CA HIS A 96 -37.90 -1.26 3.82
C HIS A 96 -38.36 -1.32 2.36
N GLN A 97 -37.82 -0.46 1.49
CA GLN A 97 -38.15 -0.46 0.06
C GLN A 97 -37.37 -1.50 -0.76
N MET A 98 -36.33 -2.10 -0.18
CA MET A 98 -35.42 -3.05 -0.83
C MET A 98 -35.58 -4.48 -0.28
N ILE A 99 -36.34 -4.65 0.82
CA ILE A 99 -36.34 -5.88 1.62
C ILE A 99 -36.78 -7.10 0.82
N ARG A 100 -37.77 -6.95 -0.06
CA ARG A 100 -38.26 -8.04 -0.92
C ARG A 100 -37.16 -8.63 -1.81
N ALA A 101 -36.29 -7.79 -2.35
CA ALA A 101 -35.18 -8.25 -3.19
C ALA A 101 -34.09 -8.93 -2.35
N ILE A 102 -33.82 -8.44 -1.14
CA ILE A 102 -32.84 -9.05 -0.22
C ILE A 102 -33.35 -10.41 0.27
N GLU A 103 -34.63 -10.50 0.65
CA GLU A 103 -35.32 -11.74 1.02
C GLU A 103 -35.31 -12.75 -0.11
N HIS A 104 -35.56 -12.31 -1.36
CA HIS A 104 -35.47 -13.19 -2.53
C HIS A 104 -34.10 -13.86 -2.61
N VAL A 105 -33.00 -13.10 -2.52
CA VAL A 105 -31.64 -13.65 -2.59
C VAL A 105 -31.38 -14.63 -1.44
N PHE A 106 -31.79 -14.27 -0.22
CA PHE A 106 -31.64 -15.13 0.97
C PHE A 106 -32.42 -16.46 0.82
N TYR A 107 -33.73 -16.38 0.59
CA TYR A 107 -34.59 -17.56 0.52
C TYR A 107 -34.26 -18.44 -0.68
N ALA A 108 -33.89 -17.85 -1.82
CA ALA A 108 -33.38 -18.62 -2.95
C ALA A 108 -32.13 -19.40 -2.57
N THR A 109 -31.15 -18.76 -1.91
CA THR A 109 -29.92 -19.43 -1.44
C THR A 109 -30.26 -20.56 -0.45
N LYS A 110 -31.19 -20.31 0.48
CA LYS A 110 -31.65 -21.31 1.46
C LYS A 110 -32.28 -22.52 0.76
N CYS A 111 -33.15 -22.31 -0.22
CA CYS A 111 -33.77 -23.41 -0.95
C CYS A 111 -32.73 -24.25 -1.72
N PHE A 112 -31.71 -23.64 -2.32
CA PHE A 112 -30.61 -24.38 -2.95
C PHE A 112 -29.80 -25.20 -1.94
N SER A 113 -29.49 -24.62 -0.77
CA SER A 113 -28.77 -25.34 0.29
C SER A 113 -29.57 -26.54 0.82
N LEU A 114 -30.88 -26.39 1.03
CA LEU A 114 -31.75 -27.49 1.47
C LEU A 114 -31.91 -28.57 0.40
N TYR A 115 -31.96 -28.16 -0.87
CA TYR A 115 -32.10 -29.08 -2.00
C TYR A 115 -30.87 -29.98 -2.15
N ASP A 116 -29.67 -29.44 -1.96
CA ASP A 116 -28.40 -30.19 -2.05
C ASP A 116 -28.18 -31.13 -0.86
N ALA A 117 -28.60 -30.73 0.35
CA ALA A 117 -28.53 -31.57 1.55
C ALA A 117 -29.30 -32.90 1.41
N ASN A 118 -30.28 -32.97 0.50
CA ASN A 118 -30.99 -34.19 0.09
C ASN A 118 -31.63 -34.97 1.26
N ASP A 119 -32.08 -34.27 2.29
CA ASP A 119 -32.88 -34.81 3.41
C ASP A 119 -34.39 -34.58 3.16
N MET A 120 -35.22 -35.53 3.62
CA MET A 120 -36.68 -35.51 3.43
C MET A 120 -37.31 -34.25 4.06
N ASP A 121 -36.82 -33.84 5.23
CA ASP A 121 -37.32 -32.66 5.95
C ASP A 121 -37.04 -31.37 5.17
N GLY A 122 -35.94 -31.31 4.40
CA GLY A 122 -35.59 -30.16 3.57
C GLY A 122 -36.51 -29.98 2.36
N VAL A 123 -37.05 -31.07 1.79
CA VAL A 123 -38.00 -30.99 0.66
C VAL A 123 -39.33 -30.38 1.09
N GLU A 124 -39.82 -30.74 2.27
CA GLU A 124 -41.05 -30.16 2.84
C GLU A 124 -40.87 -28.65 3.07
N GLU A 125 -39.75 -28.25 3.67
CA GLU A 125 -39.44 -26.84 3.89
C GLU A 125 -39.31 -26.04 2.58
N ILE A 126 -38.70 -26.61 1.53
CA ILE A 126 -38.65 -25.98 0.20
C ILE A 126 -40.06 -25.75 -0.35
N GLN A 127 -40.97 -26.72 -0.18
CA GLN A 127 -42.35 -26.58 -0.66
C GLN A 127 -43.12 -25.48 0.07
N GLU A 128 -42.77 -25.18 1.32
CA GLU A 128 -43.32 -24.05 2.08
C GLU A 128 -42.73 -22.70 1.66
N ILE A 129 -41.40 -22.63 1.45
CA ILE A 129 -40.71 -21.37 1.15
C ILE A 129 -40.90 -20.95 -0.31
N LEU A 130 -40.68 -21.88 -1.25
CA LEU A 130 -40.56 -21.59 -2.68
C LEU A 130 -41.78 -20.84 -3.29
N PRO A 131 -43.05 -21.15 -2.93
CA PRO A 131 -44.21 -20.41 -3.45
C PRO A 131 -44.30 -18.96 -2.96
N ASN A 132 -43.62 -18.63 -1.86
CA ASN A 132 -43.63 -17.29 -1.26
C ASN A 132 -42.47 -16.41 -1.76
N ILE A 133 -41.51 -16.98 -2.49
CA ILE A 133 -40.45 -16.20 -3.14
C ILE A 133 -41.05 -15.45 -4.32
N ILE A 134 -40.88 -14.13 -4.31
CA ILE A 134 -41.48 -13.24 -5.30
C ILE A 134 -40.67 -13.26 -6.58
N ASP A 135 -41.35 -13.29 -7.72
CA ASP A 135 -40.73 -13.23 -9.04
C ASP A 135 -40.01 -11.89 -9.24
N THR A 136 -38.86 -11.92 -9.92
CA THR A 136 -38.09 -10.70 -10.22
C THR A 136 -38.77 -9.83 -11.27
N GLU A 137 -39.69 -10.39 -12.07
CA GLU A 137 -40.56 -9.60 -12.97
C GLU A 137 -41.50 -8.65 -12.21
N ASP A 138 -41.84 -8.99 -10.95
CA ASP A 138 -42.71 -8.20 -10.08
C ASP A 138 -41.94 -7.20 -9.20
N PHE A 139 -40.64 -7.02 -9.44
CA PHE A 139 -39.82 -6.05 -8.72
C PHE A 139 -40.03 -4.64 -9.27
N SER A 140 -40.23 -3.69 -8.37
CA SER A 140 -40.06 -2.27 -8.66
C SER A 140 -38.62 -1.96 -9.09
N ASP A 141 -38.38 -0.78 -9.65
CA ASP A 141 -37.01 -0.37 -10.00
C ASP A 141 -36.11 -0.29 -8.76
N ILE A 142 -36.64 0.08 -7.60
CA ILE A 142 -35.89 0.09 -6.33
C ILE A 142 -35.46 -1.32 -5.91
N GLU A 143 -36.38 -2.28 -5.98
CA GLU A 143 -36.11 -3.69 -5.67
C GLU A 143 -35.17 -4.31 -6.70
N SER A 144 -35.35 -4.00 -7.98
CA SER A 144 -34.43 -4.40 -9.06
C SER A 144 -33.02 -3.83 -8.82
N GLY A 145 -32.92 -2.58 -8.41
CA GLY A 145 -31.66 -1.94 -8.02
C GLY A 145 -30.99 -2.65 -6.85
N ALA A 146 -31.78 -3.06 -5.84
CA ALA A 146 -31.28 -3.84 -4.72
C ALA A 146 -30.78 -5.23 -5.12
N LEU A 147 -31.46 -5.91 -6.03
CA LEU A 147 -30.99 -7.18 -6.57
C LEU A 147 -29.63 -7.05 -7.25
N TYR A 148 -29.45 -6.03 -8.11
CA TYR A 148 -28.15 -5.74 -8.74
C TYR A 148 -27.10 -5.32 -7.72
N GLY A 149 -27.49 -4.58 -6.68
CA GLY A 149 -26.61 -4.23 -5.56
C GLY A 149 -26.09 -5.48 -4.82
N CYS A 150 -26.97 -6.43 -4.53
CA CYS A 150 -26.59 -7.71 -3.92
C CYS A 150 -25.61 -8.50 -4.81
N GLN A 151 -25.87 -8.55 -6.13
CA GLN A 151 -24.95 -9.14 -7.10
C GLN A 151 -23.57 -8.49 -7.06
N SER A 152 -23.53 -7.16 -7.06
CA SER A 152 -22.29 -6.41 -7.07
C SER A 152 -21.41 -6.69 -5.86
N VAL A 153 -21.99 -6.70 -4.66
CA VAL A 153 -21.25 -7.01 -3.42
C VAL A 153 -20.67 -8.42 -3.48
N LEU A 154 -21.44 -9.40 -3.95
CA LEU A 154 -20.97 -10.78 -4.07
C LEU A 154 -19.85 -10.93 -5.10
N TRP A 155 -19.97 -10.30 -6.26
CA TRP A 155 -18.88 -10.27 -7.25
C TRP A 155 -17.63 -9.57 -6.70
N SER A 156 -17.80 -8.50 -5.91
CA SER A 156 -16.69 -7.78 -5.27
C SER A 156 -15.92 -8.66 -4.26
N CYS A 157 -16.58 -9.66 -3.66
CA CYS A 157 -15.93 -10.63 -2.77
C CYS A 157 -14.98 -11.60 -3.52
N LEU A 158 -15.14 -11.74 -4.83
CA LEU A 158 -14.26 -12.58 -5.67
C LEU A 158 -13.01 -11.82 -6.16
N LYS A 159 -12.78 -10.60 -5.64
CA LYS A 159 -11.63 -9.75 -5.95
C LYS A 159 -11.41 -9.63 -7.47
N ASP A 160 -10.19 -9.85 -7.94
CA ASP A 160 -9.72 -9.65 -9.31
C ASP A 160 -10.60 -10.38 -10.34
N PHE A 161 -11.06 -11.59 -10.02
CA PHE A 161 -11.84 -12.41 -10.96
C PHE A 161 -13.30 -11.95 -11.10
N GLY A 162 -13.84 -11.26 -10.10
CA GLY A 162 -15.21 -10.76 -10.10
C GLY A 162 -15.34 -9.28 -10.42
N MET A 163 -14.23 -8.55 -10.57
CA MET A 163 -14.23 -7.10 -10.44
C MET A 163 -15.03 -6.38 -11.53
N ASP A 164 -14.91 -6.82 -12.79
CA ASP A 164 -15.64 -6.22 -13.91
C ASP A 164 -17.15 -6.41 -13.74
N LYS A 165 -17.58 -7.63 -13.38
CA LYS A 165 -18.99 -7.93 -13.09
C LYS A 165 -19.50 -7.16 -11.87
N ALA A 166 -18.66 -6.95 -10.85
CA ALA A 166 -19.01 -6.16 -9.68
C ALA A 166 -19.30 -4.69 -10.04
N VAL A 167 -18.49 -4.09 -10.93
CA VAL A 167 -18.68 -2.72 -11.41
C VAL A 167 -19.91 -2.61 -12.31
N ASP A 168 -20.11 -3.54 -13.25
CA ASP A 168 -21.25 -3.48 -14.17
C ASP A 168 -22.60 -3.67 -13.46
N THR A 169 -22.67 -4.59 -12.49
CA THR A 169 -23.88 -4.77 -11.68
C THR A 169 -24.10 -3.58 -10.73
N ALA A 170 -23.06 -2.98 -10.16
CA ALA A 170 -23.20 -1.73 -9.39
C ALA A 170 -23.75 -0.58 -10.24
N ARG A 171 -23.30 -0.47 -11.51
CA ARG A 171 -23.81 0.54 -12.45
C ARG A 171 -25.30 0.33 -12.70
N LYS A 172 -25.74 -0.91 -12.96
CA LYS A 172 -27.16 -1.25 -13.10
C LYS A 172 -27.97 -0.93 -11.84
N ALA A 173 -27.40 -1.16 -10.65
CA ALA A 173 -28.05 -0.82 -9.39
C ALA A 173 -28.33 0.69 -9.27
N VAL A 174 -27.35 1.52 -9.63
CA VAL A 174 -27.49 2.99 -9.66
C VAL A 174 -28.47 3.43 -10.76
N GLU A 175 -28.41 2.85 -11.95
CA GLU A 175 -29.34 3.16 -13.05
C GLU A 175 -30.80 2.93 -12.64
N LYS A 176 -31.06 1.86 -11.87
CA LYS A 176 -32.37 1.50 -11.36
C LYS A 176 -32.82 2.36 -10.17
N ASN A 177 -31.89 2.77 -9.31
CA ASN A 177 -32.22 3.58 -8.14
C ASN A 177 -31.10 4.58 -7.83
N GLN A 178 -31.19 5.75 -8.48
CA GLN A 178 -30.22 6.85 -8.33
C GLN A 178 -30.31 7.53 -6.97
N ASP A 179 -31.45 7.44 -6.29
CA ASP A 179 -31.69 8.08 -4.99
C ASP A 179 -31.18 7.21 -3.81
N CYS A 180 -30.38 6.18 -4.08
CA CYS A 180 -29.78 5.32 -3.06
C CYS A 180 -28.27 5.59 -2.89
N ALA A 181 -27.91 6.24 -1.78
CA ALA A 181 -26.51 6.53 -1.46
C ALA A 181 -25.62 5.27 -1.40
N LEU A 182 -26.18 4.12 -1.00
CA LEU A 182 -25.45 2.86 -0.90
C LEU A 182 -24.98 2.34 -2.27
N TRP A 183 -25.80 2.48 -3.33
CA TRP A 183 -25.42 2.04 -4.68
C TRP A 183 -24.33 2.91 -5.28
N HIS A 184 -24.40 4.23 -5.06
CA HIS A 184 -23.31 5.13 -5.41
C HIS A 184 -22.01 4.75 -4.67
N PHE A 185 -22.10 4.45 -3.37
CA PHE A 185 -20.94 4.04 -2.58
C PHE A 185 -20.31 2.72 -3.08
N ILE A 186 -21.13 1.69 -3.34
CA ILE A 186 -20.64 0.39 -3.82
C ILE A 186 -20.00 0.53 -5.21
N LEU A 187 -20.61 1.30 -6.11
CA LEU A 187 -20.02 1.57 -7.43
C LEU A 187 -18.67 2.27 -7.29
N ALA A 188 -18.58 3.31 -6.47
CA ALA A 188 -17.33 4.04 -6.26
C ALA A 188 -16.24 3.16 -5.60
N LYS A 189 -16.61 2.36 -4.58
CA LYS A 189 -15.74 1.37 -3.92
C LYS A 189 -15.19 0.36 -4.93
N ASN A 190 -16.03 -0.12 -5.84
CA ASN A 190 -15.62 -1.07 -6.86
C ASN A 190 -14.74 -0.41 -7.94
N LEU A 191 -15.07 0.79 -8.42
CA LEU A 191 -14.21 1.51 -9.37
C LEU A 191 -12.81 1.77 -8.81
N ARG A 192 -12.73 2.17 -7.54
CA ARG A 192 -11.47 2.35 -6.81
C ARG A 192 -10.65 1.06 -6.74
N ARG A 193 -11.27 -0.05 -6.36
CA ARG A 193 -10.64 -1.37 -6.33
C ARG A 193 -10.11 -1.75 -7.72
N GLN A 194 -10.93 -1.65 -8.76
CA GLN A 194 -10.55 -1.95 -10.15
C GLN A 194 -9.36 -1.09 -10.62
N ARG A 195 -9.34 0.20 -10.28
CA ARG A 195 -8.22 1.10 -10.54
C ARG A 195 -6.93 0.61 -9.87
N ARG A 196 -7.00 0.24 -8.59
CA ARG A 196 -5.84 -0.22 -7.82
C ARG A 196 -5.29 -1.57 -8.28
N LEU A 197 -6.13 -2.44 -8.87
CA LEU A 197 -5.68 -3.69 -9.49
C LEU A 197 -4.68 -3.46 -10.63
N ILE A 198 -4.85 -2.38 -11.39
CA ILE A 198 -3.94 -2.04 -12.48
C ILE A 198 -2.64 -1.47 -11.89
N ASN A 199 -2.77 -0.44 -11.05
CA ASN A 199 -1.67 0.19 -10.34
C ASN A 199 -2.25 1.05 -9.21
N VAL A 200 -1.75 0.89 -7.98
CA VAL A 200 -2.19 1.66 -6.79
C VAL A 200 -2.08 3.17 -7.03
N SER A 201 -0.99 3.57 -7.71
CA SER A 201 -0.68 4.93 -8.11
C SER A 201 -1.47 5.37 -9.36
N SER A 202 -2.53 4.69 -9.78
CA SER A 202 -3.34 5.13 -10.92
C SER A 202 -4.19 6.36 -10.58
N ASN A 203 -4.35 7.28 -11.53
CA ASN A 203 -5.19 8.47 -11.33
C ASN A 203 -6.65 8.10 -11.07
N VAL A 204 -7.26 8.74 -10.08
CA VAL A 204 -8.70 8.65 -9.79
C VAL A 204 -9.52 9.12 -11.01
N SER A 205 -10.50 8.32 -11.43
CA SER A 205 -11.40 8.67 -12.53
C SER A 205 -12.48 9.67 -12.10
N ASP A 206 -13.03 10.44 -13.04
CA ASP A 206 -14.13 11.37 -12.74
C ASP A 206 -15.39 10.64 -12.25
N ILE A 207 -15.66 9.45 -12.81
CA ILE A 207 -16.82 8.62 -12.43
C ILE A 207 -16.65 8.12 -10.98
N GLU A 208 -15.48 7.58 -10.63
CA GLU A 208 -15.18 7.15 -9.25
C GLU A 208 -15.38 8.31 -8.25
N ARG A 209 -14.85 9.48 -8.58
CA ARG A 209 -14.96 10.68 -7.77
C ARG A 209 -16.42 11.11 -7.58
N GLU A 210 -17.17 11.23 -8.67
CA GLU A 210 -18.56 11.68 -8.67
C GLU A 210 -19.44 10.77 -7.79
N HIS A 211 -19.30 9.46 -7.91
CA HIS A 211 -20.10 8.54 -7.10
C HIS A 211 -19.73 8.57 -5.61
N PHE A 212 -18.46 8.76 -5.23
CA PHE A 212 -18.11 8.99 -3.81
C PHE A 212 -18.69 10.32 -3.29
N GLU A 213 -18.62 11.38 -4.09
CA GLU A 213 -19.18 12.70 -3.75
C GLU A 213 -20.70 12.60 -3.52
N ILE A 214 -21.43 11.96 -4.45
CA ILE A 214 -22.88 11.76 -4.34
C ILE A 214 -23.22 10.92 -3.11
N ALA A 215 -22.56 9.77 -2.93
CA ALA A 215 -22.84 8.87 -1.82
C ALA A 215 -22.68 9.57 -0.46
N TYR A 216 -21.59 10.31 -0.27
CA TYR A 216 -21.36 11.03 0.98
C TYR A 216 -22.26 12.26 1.13
N ALA A 217 -22.57 12.97 0.04
CA ALA A 217 -23.49 14.12 0.07
C ALA A 217 -24.90 13.71 0.52
N MET A 218 -25.39 12.56 0.06
CA MET A 218 -26.72 12.05 0.37
C MET A 218 -26.85 11.48 1.78
N SER A 219 -25.93 10.60 2.20
CA SER A 219 -26.11 9.87 3.46
C SER A 219 -25.47 10.55 4.66
N LYS A 220 -24.40 11.34 4.45
CA LYS A 220 -23.49 11.81 5.51
C LYS A 220 -22.97 10.67 6.42
N ASN A 221 -23.05 9.43 5.94
CA ASN A 221 -22.57 8.25 6.65
C ASN A 221 -21.04 8.36 6.87
N HIS A 222 -20.58 8.08 8.09
CA HIS A 222 -19.18 8.23 8.45
C HIS A 222 -18.26 7.31 7.63
N VAL A 223 -18.67 6.06 7.37
CA VAL A 223 -17.89 5.11 6.55
C VAL A 223 -17.74 5.65 5.12
N PHE A 224 -18.83 6.14 4.52
CA PHE A 224 -18.78 6.70 3.17
C PHE A 224 -17.89 7.95 3.14
N GLY A 225 -17.95 8.74 4.22
CA GLY A 225 -17.06 9.89 4.43
C GLY A 225 -15.60 9.51 4.42
N ILE A 226 -15.19 8.44 5.12
CA ILE A 226 -13.79 8.00 5.14
C ILE A 226 -13.29 7.64 3.74
N TYR A 227 -14.03 6.83 2.99
CA TYR A 227 -13.64 6.47 1.62
C TYR A 227 -13.63 7.67 0.68
N TYR A 228 -14.58 8.58 0.83
CA TYR A 228 -14.60 9.85 0.10
C TYR A 228 -13.34 10.67 0.38
N LEU A 229 -12.95 10.82 1.65
CA LEU A 229 -11.73 11.53 2.04
C LEU A 229 -10.46 10.85 1.52
N GLN A 230 -10.39 9.52 1.58
CA GLN A 230 -9.26 8.76 1.06
C GLN A 230 -9.09 8.94 -0.45
N MET A 231 -10.19 8.88 -1.21
CA MET A 231 -10.19 9.20 -2.64
C MET A 231 -9.70 10.64 -2.90
N ARG A 232 -10.13 11.62 -2.09
CA ARG A 232 -9.67 13.01 -2.23
C ARG A 232 -8.16 13.16 -2.00
N ILE A 233 -7.56 12.35 -1.11
CA ILE A 233 -6.11 12.34 -0.88
C ILE A 233 -5.41 11.72 -2.09
N GLU A 234 -5.86 10.55 -2.55
CA GLU A 234 -5.30 9.84 -3.70
C GLU A 234 -5.37 10.62 -5.00
N ARG A 235 -6.30 11.55 -5.14
CA ARG A 235 -6.32 12.47 -6.29
C ARG A 235 -5.03 13.31 -6.38
N PHE A 236 -4.35 13.54 -5.27
CA PHE A 236 -3.18 14.41 -5.15
C PHE A 236 -1.89 13.69 -4.72
N TYR A 237 -1.74 12.42 -5.12
CA TYR A 237 -0.56 11.60 -4.83
C TYR A 237 0.71 12.05 -5.60
N LYS A 238 0.56 12.62 -6.80
CA LYS A 238 1.74 12.99 -7.62
C LYS A 238 2.57 14.10 -6.98
N PHE A 239 3.88 13.86 -6.89
CA PHE A 239 4.81 14.96 -6.66
C PHE A 239 4.84 15.88 -7.89
N SER A 240 4.50 17.15 -7.69
CA SER A 240 4.61 18.18 -8.73
C SER A 240 5.05 19.49 -8.12
N ARG A 241 6.10 20.09 -8.72
CA ARG A 241 6.59 21.43 -8.37
C ARG A 241 5.75 22.55 -9.00
N GLU A 242 4.73 22.21 -9.78
CA GLU A 242 3.84 23.20 -10.39
C GLU A 242 3.03 23.93 -9.32
N ARG A 243 3.15 25.26 -9.32
CA ARG A 243 2.51 26.12 -8.32
C ARG A 243 0.99 25.94 -8.27
N GLU A 244 0.34 25.75 -9.43
CA GLU A 244 -1.11 25.53 -9.51
C GLU A 244 -1.54 24.18 -8.91
N TYR A 245 -0.76 23.12 -9.16
CA TYR A 245 -1.00 21.81 -8.56
C TYR A 245 -0.89 21.89 -7.03
N LEU A 246 0.18 22.48 -6.51
CA LEU A 246 0.39 22.64 -5.07
C LEU A 246 -0.72 23.47 -4.40
N MET A 247 -1.19 24.54 -5.06
CA MET A 247 -2.32 25.32 -4.53
C MET A 247 -3.60 24.48 -4.45
N ARG A 248 -3.91 23.67 -5.47
CA ARG A 248 -5.08 22.76 -5.45
C ARG A 248 -4.93 21.66 -4.41
N LYS A 249 -3.74 21.06 -4.27
CA LYS A 249 -3.42 20.06 -3.24
C LYS A 249 -3.65 20.62 -1.83
N ASN A 250 -3.08 21.79 -1.51
CA ASN A 250 -3.23 22.42 -0.21
C ASN A 250 -4.68 22.87 0.07
N ALA A 251 -5.42 23.31 -0.95
CA ALA A 251 -6.84 23.62 -0.79
C ALA A 251 -7.66 22.36 -0.48
N ASN A 252 -7.41 21.28 -1.22
CA ASN A 252 -8.03 19.98 -1.00
C ASN A 252 -7.74 19.43 0.40
N GLU A 253 -6.49 19.46 0.84
CA GLU A 253 -6.07 18.98 2.16
C GLU A 253 -6.81 19.71 3.29
N ARG A 254 -6.96 21.04 3.20
CA ARG A 254 -7.73 21.81 4.19
C ARG A 254 -9.19 21.38 4.27
N GLU A 255 -9.83 21.11 3.13
CA GLU A 255 -11.20 20.61 3.11
C GLU A 255 -11.30 19.19 3.66
N VAL A 256 -10.35 18.31 3.31
CA VAL A 256 -10.27 16.94 3.84
C VAL A 256 -10.18 16.95 5.36
N ILE A 257 -9.26 17.74 5.93
CA ILE A 257 -9.10 17.90 7.39
C ILE A 257 -10.38 18.44 8.02
N GLN A 258 -11.02 19.43 7.40
CA GLN A 258 -12.25 20.02 7.94
C GLN A 258 -13.38 18.98 8.02
N ILE A 259 -13.59 18.20 6.97
CA ILE A 259 -14.61 17.15 6.94
C ILE A 259 -14.24 16.03 7.93
N ALA A 260 -12.96 15.62 8.00
CA ALA A 260 -12.48 14.63 8.97
C ALA A 260 -12.78 15.06 10.42
N LYS A 261 -12.56 16.35 10.74
CA LYS A 261 -12.92 16.92 12.05
C LYS A 261 -14.41 16.93 12.30
N ASP A 262 -15.22 17.19 11.28
CA ASP A 262 -16.68 17.18 11.42
C ASP A 262 -17.22 15.77 11.64
N ILE A 263 -16.63 14.75 11.00
CA ILE A 263 -16.89 13.33 11.31
C ILE A 263 -16.48 13.03 12.76
N LEU A 264 -15.27 13.41 13.20
CA LEU A 264 -14.82 13.18 14.57
C LEU A 264 -15.75 13.83 15.62
N LYS A 265 -16.22 15.05 15.38
CA LYS A 265 -17.18 15.76 16.26
C LYS A 265 -18.51 15.03 16.40
N ALA A 266 -18.93 14.28 15.38
CA ALA A 266 -20.12 13.45 15.44
C ALA A 266 -19.93 12.20 16.32
N LYS A 267 -18.72 11.99 16.87
CA LYS A 267 -18.35 10.88 17.77
C LYS A 267 -18.70 9.51 17.18
N PRO A 268 -18.06 9.11 16.07
CA PRO A 268 -18.31 7.82 15.47
C PRO A 268 -17.97 6.70 16.47
N ASN A 269 -18.82 5.68 16.54
CA ASN A 269 -18.62 4.51 17.40
C ASN A 269 -17.87 3.36 16.70
N SER A 270 -17.50 3.53 15.42
CA SER A 270 -16.80 2.50 14.65
C SER A 270 -15.29 2.64 14.86
N THR A 271 -14.68 1.59 15.41
CA THR A 271 -13.22 1.48 15.58
C THR A 271 -12.47 1.70 14.26
N LYS A 272 -12.96 1.13 13.15
CA LYS A 272 -12.35 1.30 11.82
C LYS A 272 -12.37 2.75 11.36
N VAL A 273 -13.51 3.44 11.53
CA VAL A 273 -13.62 4.87 11.20
C VAL A 273 -12.64 5.70 12.04
N LEU A 274 -12.57 5.45 13.35
CA LEU A 274 -11.67 6.18 14.26
C LEU A 274 -10.20 5.95 13.93
N LEU A 275 -9.78 4.70 13.68
CA LEU A 275 -8.41 4.36 13.29
C LEU A 275 -8.02 5.05 11.98
N ARG A 276 -8.89 5.01 10.96
CA ARG A 276 -8.63 5.68 9.68
C ARG A 276 -8.57 7.21 9.80
N LEU A 277 -9.39 7.81 10.67
CA LEU A 277 -9.26 9.24 11.00
C LEU A 277 -7.93 9.54 11.69
N ALA A 278 -7.52 8.71 12.66
CA ALA A 278 -6.25 8.88 13.35
C ALA A 278 -5.07 8.88 12.37
N LYS A 279 -5.00 7.87 11.49
CA LYS A 279 -3.99 7.77 10.43
C LYS A 279 -4.00 8.98 9.50
N MET A 280 -5.19 9.43 9.10
CA MET A 280 -5.33 10.63 8.26
C MET A 280 -4.81 11.89 8.97
N PHE A 281 -5.12 12.07 10.26
CA PHE A 281 -4.63 13.21 11.04
C PHE A 281 -3.11 13.18 11.29
N MET A 282 -2.49 11.99 11.34
CA MET A 282 -1.03 11.84 11.46
C MET A 282 -0.33 12.15 10.12
N ARG A 283 -0.93 11.79 8.98
CA ARG A 283 -0.32 11.96 7.65
C ARG A 283 -0.42 13.37 7.05
N VAL A 284 -1.34 14.21 7.52
CA VAL A 284 -1.50 15.56 6.96
C VAL A 284 -0.34 16.48 7.33
N SER A 285 -0.03 17.44 6.46
CA SER A 285 1.07 18.38 6.65
C SER A 285 0.86 19.35 7.83
N SER A 286 -0.39 19.58 8.22
CA SER A 286 -0.76 20.34 9.40
C SER A 286 -0.66 19.50 10.68
N ASP A 287 -0.22 20.09 11.79
CA ASP A 287 -0.21 19.37 13.06
C ASP A 287 -1.64 19.14 13.60
N GLU A 288 -2.15 17.92 13.39
CA GLU A 288 -3.44 17.45 13.87
C GLU A 288 -3.31 16.33 14.92
N ARG A 289 -2.16 16.25 15.61
CA ARG A 289 -1.87 15.21 16.62
C ARG A 289 -2.91 15.15 17.76
N ILE A 290 -3.55 16.27 18.08
CA ILE A 290 -4.64 16.31 19.08
C ILE A 290 -5.85 15.51 18.57
N SER A 291 -6.25 15.73 17.31
CA SER A 291 -7.37 14.99 16.71
C SER A 291 -7.03 13.52 16.50
N ALA A 292 -5.79 13.19 16.10
CA ALA A 292 -5.32 11.82 16.05
C ALA A 292 -5.43 11.13 17.42
N LYS A 293 -4.97 11.81 18.48
CA LYS A 293 -5.06 11.34 19.86
C LYS A 293 -6.50 11.11 20.31
N GLU A 294 -7.40 12.05 20.04
CA GLU A 294 -8.82 11.93 20.37
C GLU A 294 -9.44 10.67 19.72
N CYS A 295 -9.07 10.37 18.47
CA CYS A 295 -9.50 9.15 17.81
C CYS A 295 -8.98 7.89 18.52
N LEU A 296 -7.68 7.84 18.83
CA LEU A 296 -7.05 6.68 19.48
C LEU A 296 -7.53 6.47 20.91
N ASP A 297 -7.72 7.55 21.68
CA ASP A 297 -8.26 7.49 23.04
C ASP A 297 -9.70 6.92 23.01
N ALA A 298 -10.52 7.29 22.00
CA ALA A 298 -11.86 6.70 21.80
C ALA A 298 -11.79 5.21 21.43
N VAL A 299 -10.85 4.80 20.58
CA VAL A 299 -10.65 3.37 20.25
C VAL A 299 -10.24 2.58 21.50
N ASN A 300 -9.37 3.14 22.34
CA ASN A 300 -8.93 2.49 23.58
C ASN A 300 -10.08 2.23 24.56
N GLU A 301 -11.10 3.10 24.59
CA GLU A 301 -12.30 2.90 25.42
C GLU A 301 -13.17 1.73 24.92
N ILE A 302 -13.16 1.45 23.61
CA ILE A 302 -13.95 0.38 22.98
C ILE A 302 -13.17 -0.94 22.99
N VAL A 303 -11.93 -0.94 22.47
CA VAL A 303 -11.07 -2.13 22.28
C VAL A 303 -9.60 -1.80 22.63
N PRO A 304 -9.20 -1.84 23.92
CA PRO A 304 -7.86 -1.40 24.36
C PRO A 304 -6.67 -2.27 23.89
N ASN A 305 -6.93 -3.49 23.41
CA ASN A 305 -5.91 -4.43 22.92
C ASN A 305 -5.98 -4.63 21.39
N ASN A 306 -6.62 -3.73 20.65
CA ASN A 306 -6.59 -3.77 19.19
C ASN A 306 -5.17 -3.49 18.68
N SER A 307 -4.66 -4.37 17.81
CA SER A 307 -3.28 -4.34 17.30
C SER A 307 -2.98 -3.03 16.55
N THR A 308 -3.87 -2.60 15.66
CA THR A 308 -3.76 -1.37 14.88
C THR A 308 -3.80 -0.12 15.75
N TYR A 309 -4.67 -0.09 16.76
CA TYR A 309 -4.70 0.98 17.77
C TYR A 309 -3.35 1.10 18.50
N LEU A 310 -2.80 -0.03 18.96
CA LEU A 310 -1.52 -0.05 19.66
C LEU A 310 -0.39 0.44 18.73
N HIS A 311 -0.42 0.02 17.47
CA HIS A 311 0.53 0.46 16.44
C HIS A 311 0.44 1.97 16.20
N TYR A 312 -0.74 2.51 15.89
CA TYR A 312 -0.91 3.95 15.64
C TYR A 312 -0.63 4.80 16.87
N THR A 313 -0.88 4.28 18.08
CA THR A 313 -0.48 4.96 19.31
C THR A 313 1.04 5.04 19.42
N ALA A 314 1.77 4.00 19.00
CA ALA A 314 3.23 4.04 18.94
C ALA A 314 3.72 5.10 17.95
N MET A 315 3.15 5.13 16.74
CA MET A 315 3.47 6.14 15.72
C MET A 315 3.22 7.57 16.22
N LEU A 316 2.10 7.81 16.93
CA LEU A 316 1.80 9.11 17.50
C LEU A 316 2.85 9.56 18.55
N TYR A 317 3.33 8.64 19.40
CA TYR A 317 4.41 8.93 20.34
C TYR A 317 5.74 9.17 19.63
N GLU A 318 6.02 8.43 18.57
CA GLU A 318 7.19 8.60 17.71
C GLU A 318 7.21 9.99 17.06
N GLU A 319 6.11 10.43 16.43
CA GLU A 319 5.96 11.79 15.88
C GLU A 319 6.10 12.88 16.95
N SER A 320 5.79 12.53 18.20
CA SER A 320 5.95 13.40 19.36
C SER A 320 7.37 13.40 19.93
N GLY A 321 8.26 12.54 19.43
CA GLY A 321 9.65 12.37 19.89
C GLY A 321 9.80 11.57 21.18
N ASP A 322 8.73 10.95 21.69
CA ASP A 322 8.77 10.08 22.88
C ASP A 322 9.03 8.63 22.47
N TYR A 323 10.24 8.38 21.99
CA TYR A 323 10.67 7.05 21.50
C TYR A 323 10.55 5.94 22.56
N LYS A 324 10.63 6.29 23.85
CA LYS A 324 10.53 5.33 24.94
C LYS A 324 9.10 4.84 25.13
N GLU A 325 8.11 5.72 25.07
CA GLU A 325 6.71 5.28 25.08
C GLU A 325 6.33 4.61 23.75
N ALA A 326 6.79 5.13 22.61
CA ALA A 326 6.57 4.52 21.30
C ALA A 326 7.01 3.05 21.28
N LEU A 327 8.23 2.76 21.75
CA LEU A 327 8.77 1.39 21.80
C LEU A 327 7.91 0.43 22.63
N LYS A 328 7.31 0.89 23.74
CA LYS A 328 6.41 0.06 24.54
C LYS A 328 5.14 -0.30 23.79
N TYR A 329 4.57 0.64 23.04
CA TYR A 329 3.36 0.40 22.27
C TYR A 329 3.64 -0.46 21.02
N PHE A 330 4.76 -0.23 20.31
CA PHE A 330 5.20 -1.13 19.24
C PHE A 330 5.37 -2.58 19.74
N LYS A 331 5.98 -2.76 20.92
CA LYS A 331 6.09 -4.08 21.54
C LYS A 331 4.74 -4.74 21.81
N LYS A 332 3.78 -4.00 22.38
CA LYS A 332 2.43 -4.52 22.64
C LYS A 332 1.71 -4.89 21.34
N ALA A 333 1.83 -4.07 20.30
CA ALA A 333 1.26 -4.36 18.99
C ALA A 333 1.90 -5.62 18.36
N ALA A 334 3.21 -5.79 18.49
CA ALA A 334 3.94 -6.99 18.05
C ALA A 334 3.50 -8.28 18.81
N GLU A 335 3.23 -8.16 20.12
CA GLU A 335 2.64 -9.24 20.93
C GLU A 335 1.23 -9.63 20.46
N CYS A 336 0.52 -8.70 19.81
CA CYS A 336 -0.76 -8.92 19.12
C CYS A 336 -0.61 -9.34 17.65
N ASN A 337 0.58 -9.81 17.24
CA ASN A 337 0.91 -10.26 15.87
C ASN A 337 0.82 -9.19 14.77
N ASN A 338 0.84 -7.90 15.12
CA ASN A 338 0.98 -6.85 14.11
C ASN A 338 2.39 -6.89 13.48
N PHE A 339 2.45 -7.12 12.17
CA PHE A 339 3.70 -7.37 11.46
C PHE A 339 4.53 -6.08 11.36
N VAL A 340 3.88 -4.98 10.95
CA VAL A 340 4.52 -3.69 10.74
C VAL A 340 5.08 -3.14 12.06
N ALA A 341 4.30 -3.23 13.14
CA ALA A 341 4.72 -2.80 14.46
C ALA A 341 5.85 -3.66 15.04
N GLU A 342 5.93 -4.96 14.70
CA GLU A 342 7.07 -5.81 15.10
C GLU A 342 8.37 -5.39 14.41
N LEU A 343 8.33 -5.04 13.11
CA LEU A 343 9.47 -4.45 12.42
C LEU A 343 9.88 -3.11 13.05
N CYS A 344 8.92 -2.23 13.33
CA CYS A 344 9.19 -0.95 14.00
C CYS A 344 9.76 -1.15 15.42
N TYR A 345 9.24 -2.10 16.20
CA TYR A 345 9.80 -2.46 17.51
C TYR A 345 11.27 -2.87 17.40
N ILE A 346 11.63 -3.66 16.39
CA ILE A 346 13.01 -4.09 16.16
C ILE A 346 13.89 -2.91 15.77
N GLN A 347 13.44 -2.08 14.82
CA GLN A 347 14.17 -0.90 14.37
C GLN A 347 14.42 0.08 15.51
N TYR A 348 13.36 0.52 16.18
CA TYR A 348 13.47 1.50 17.26
C TYR A 348 14.19 0.94 18.48
N GLY A 349 13.98 -0.34 18.80
CA GLY A 349 14.71 -1.01 19.88
C GLY A 349 16.23 -1.00 19.65
N TRP A 350 16.67 -1.07 18.40
CA TRP A 350 18.07 -0.87 18.04
C TRP A 350 18.52 0.58 18.16
N GLU A 351 17.74 1.53 17.64
CA GLU A 351 18.08 2.96 17.69
C GLU A 351 18.25 3.46 19.13
N VAL A 352 17.45 2.95 20.07
CA VAL A 352 17.57 3.28 21.50
C VAL A 352 18.59 2.41 22.26
N GLY A 353 19.17 1.39 21.62
CA GLY A 353 20.16 0.48 22.20
C GLY A 353 19.58 -0.56 23.18
N GLU A 354 18.29 -0.87 23.11
CA GLU A 354 17.62 -1.86 23.97
C GLU A 354 17.68 -3.29 23.40
N LEU A 355 17.84 -3.47 22.09
CA LEU A 355 17.95 -4.78 21.47
C LEU A 355 18.85 -4.82 20.22
N GLU A 356 19.31 -6.02 19.90
CA GLU A 356 20.02 -6.33 18.65
C GLU A 356 19.02 -6.84 17.58
N PRO A 357 18.97 -6.26 16.36
CA PRO A 357 17.96 -6.61 15.36
C PRO A 357 17.98 -8.06 14.90
N LEU A 358 19.17 -8.60 14.60
CA LEU A 358 19.32 -9.86 13.87
C LEU A 358 18.66 -11.06 14.57
N PRO A 359 18.87 -11.32 15.88
CA PRO A 359 18.19 -12.41 16.57
C PRO A 359 16.66 -12.29 16.56
N HIS A 360 16.14 -11.07 16.58
CA HIS A 360 14.70 -10.83 16.55
C HIS A 360 14.13 -11.09 15.16
N LEU A 361 14.77 -10.56 14.11
CA LEU A 361 14.36 -10.80 12.72
C LEU A 361 14.38 -12.29 12.33
N LEU A 362 15.37 -13.05 12.80
CA LEU A 362 15.42 -14.50 12.55
C LEU A 362 14.30 -15.26 13.26
N ARG A 363 13.88 -14.82 14.45
CA ARG A 363 12.68 -15.37 15.12
C ARG A 363 11.41 -14.98 14.39
N MET A 364 11.34 -13.74 13.91
CA MET A 364 10.22 -13.23 13.13
C MET A 364 10.06 -14.02 11.82
N LEU A 365 11.15 -14.32 11.11
CA LEU A 365 11.12 -15.15 9.90
C LEU A 365 10.52 -16.54 10.15
N LYS A 366 10.81 -17.15 11.31
CA LYS A 366 10.21 -18.43 11.71
C LYS A 366 8.73 -18.28 12.10
N LYS A 367 8.37 -17.18 12.78
CA LYS A 367 6.99 -16.89 13.18
C LYS A 367 6.07 -16.71 11.96
N TYR A 368 6.58 -16.05 10.92
CA TYR A 368 5.85 -15.69 9.70
C TYR A 368 6.27 -16.55 8.49
N GLU A 369 6.80 -17.76 8.71
CA GLU A 369 7.27 -18.66 7.64
C GLU A 369 6.15 -19.08 6.67
N HIS A 370 4.92 -19.16 7.19
CA HIS A 370 3.68 -19.50 6.49
C HIS A 370 2.76 -18.27 6.36
N SER A 371 3.34 -17.12 6.06
CA SER A 371 2.58 -15.88 5.82
C SER A 371 2.62 -15.50 4.34
N VAL A 372 1.84 -14.50 3.95
CA VAL A 372 1.86 -13.93 2.59
C VAL A 372 3.30 -13.64 2.15
N LYS A 373 3.60 -13.97 0.89
CA LYS A 373 4.96 -13.90 0.32
C LYS A 373 5.63 -12.55 0.55
N GLU A 374 4.84 -11.47 0.53
CA GLU A 374 5.32 -10.11 0.74
C GLU A 374 5.92 -9.90 2.12
N ARG A 375 5.24 -10.33 3.20
CA ARG A 375 5.77 -10.28 4.57
C ARG A 375 7.07 -11.08 4.68
N GLN A 376 7.13 -12.25 4.04
CA GLN A 376 8.34 -13.06 4.00
C GLN A 376 9.50 -12.33 3.30
N ILE A 377 9.25 -11.68 2.15
CA ILE A 377 10.24 -10.87 1.44
C ILE A 377 10.71 -9.70 2.30
N SER A 378 9.79 -8.97 2.94
CA SER A 378 10.11 -7.84 3.83
C SER A 378 11.04 -8.26 4.99
N ILE A 379 10.78 -9.40 5.64
CA ILE A 379 11.66 -9.92 6.70
C ILE A 379 13.03 -10.32 6.13
N LEU A 380 13.07 -11.03 4.98
CA LEU A 380 14.33 -11.47 4.36
C LEU A 380 15.19 -10.27 3.92
N LEU A 381 14.57 -9.21 3.39
CA LEU A 381 15.24 -7.95 3.07
C LEU A 381 15.77 -7.25 4.32
N ALA A 382 14.98 -7.17 5.39
CA ALA A 382 15.42 -6.60 6.67
C ALA A 382 16.64 -7.36 7.24
N ILE A 383 16.65 -8.70 7.14
CA ILE A 383 17.80 -9.53 7.54
C ILE A 383 19.02 -9.25 6.65
N ALA A 384 18.84 -9.25 5.32
CA ALA A 384 19.91 -9.00 4.36
C ALA A 384 20.57 -7.63 4.59
N VAL A 385 19.75 -6.60 4.78
CA VAL A 385 20.18 -5.24 5.10
C VAL A 385 20.87 -5.17 6.45
N THR A 386 20.38 -5.89 7.46
CA THR A 386 21.05 -5.96 8.77
C THR A 386 22.46 -6.55 8.65
N TYR A 387 22.63 -7.65 7.90
CA TYR A 387 23.96 -8.22 7.63
C TYR A 387 24.86 -7.25 6.86
N TYR A 388 24.32 -6.59 5.84
CA TYR A 388 25.08 -5.67 4.99
C TYR A 388 25.50 -4.39 5.73
N SER A 389 24.54 -3.71 6.36
CA SER A 389 24.73 -2.37 6.92
C SER A 389 25.30 -2.41 8.33
N LEU A 390 24.77 -3.25 9.23
CA LEU A 390 25.25 -3.28 10.61
C LEU A 390 26.46 -4.20 10.77
N HIS A 391 26.38 -5.44 10.28
CA HIS A 391 27.41 -6.45 10.52
C HIS A 391 28.56 -6.41 9.51
N LYS A 392 28.39 -5.70 8.39
CA LYS A 392 29.32 -5.66 7.24
C LYS A 392 29.66 -7.05 6.69
N ASP A 393 28.73 -8.00 6.84
CA ASP A 393 28.84 -9.39 6.41
C ASP A 393 28.18 -9.55 5.03
N ILE A 394 28.97 -9.25 4.00
CA ILE A 394 28.52 -9.27 2.60
C ILE A 394 28.09 -10.68 2.15
N PRO A 395 28.80 -11.78 2.47
CA PRO A 395 28.36 -13.15 2.19
C PRO A 395 26.95 -13.47 2.69
N ASN A 396 26.69 -13.28 3.99
CA ASN A 396 25.38 -13.58 4.54
C ASN A 396 24.30 -12.65 3.97
N ALA A 397 24.62 -11.36 3.75
CA ALA A 397 23.70 -10.45 3.08
C ALA A 397 23.29 -10.98 1.68
N ALA A 398 24.24 -11.50 0.91
CA ALA A 398 23.97 -12.03 -0.43
C ALA A 398 23.02 -13.23 -0.39
N ASP A 399 23.22 -14.15 0.55
CA ASP A 399 22.34 -15.31 0.73
C ASP A 399 20.90 -14.90 1.05
N TYR A 400 20.69 -13.88 1.89
CA TYR A 400 19.35 -13.41 2.24
C TYR A 400 18.70 -12.58 1.13
N PHE A 401 19.46 -11.78 0.36
CA PHE A 401 18.93 -11.14 -0.84
C PHE A 401 18.49 -12.17 -1.88
N LEU A 402 19.29 -13.21 -2.10
CA LEU A 402 18.93 -14.30 -3.01
C LEU A 402 17.69 -15.06 -2.52
N LYS A 403 17.59 -15.34 -1.21
CA LYS A 403 16.38 -15.94 -0.62
C LYS A 403 15.14 -15.09 -0.88
N ALA A 404 15.22 -13.77 -0.68
CA ALA A 404 14.10 -12.86 -0.96
C ALA A 404 13.69 -12.93 -2.44
N LEU A 405 14.65 -12.84 -3.38
CA LEU A 405 14.38 -12.94 -4.81
C LEU A 405 13.82 -14.30 -5.25
N THR A 406 14.15 -15.36 -4.51
CA THR A 406 13.66 -16.71 -4.81
C THR A 406 12.19 -16.90 -4.42
N VAL A 407 11.69 -16.14 -3.43
CA VAL A 407 10.26 -16.18 -3.02
C VAL A 407 9.37 -15.65 -4.14
N ASP A 408 9.65 -14.43 -4.60
CA ASP A 408 9.01 -13.82 -5.76
C ASP A 408 9.89 -12.68 -6.33
N PRO A 409 10.57 -12.89 -7.46
CA PRO A 409 11.47 -11.88 -8.04
C PRO A 409 10.72 -10.69 -8.66
N LEU A 410 9.42 -10.84 -8.96
CA LEU A 410 8.61 -9.80 -9.59
C LEU A 410 7.91 -8.90 -8.56
N ASN A 411 8.02 -9.21 -7.28
CA ASN A 411 7.37 -8.45 -6.23
C ASN A 411 7.77 -6.95 -6.27
N LYS A 412 6.80 -6.07 -6.01
CA LYS A 412 6.94 -4.62 -6.07
C LYS A 412 7.94 -4.07 -5.04
N LYS A 413 8.11 -4.73 -3.88
CA LYS A 413 9.06 -4.36 -2.81
C LYS A 413 10.51 -4.21 -3.28
N PHE A 414 10.86 -4.80 -4.43
CA PHE A 414 12.19 -4.64 -5.01
C PHE A 414 12.35 -3.36 -5.84
N GLN A 415 11.27 -2.71 -6.27
CA GLN A 415 11.26 -1.50 -7.14
C GLN A 415 10.89 -0.21 -6.41
N THR A 416 10.39 -0.33 -5.20
CA THR A 416 10.05 0.79 -4.34
C THR A 416 11.25 1.23 -3.50
N SER A 417 11.26 2.51 -3.11
CA SER A 417 12.21 3.08 -2.15
C SER A 417 12.18 2.28 -0.87
N TYR A 418 13.35 1.78 -0.49
CA TYR A 418 13.51 0.92 0.66
C TYR A 418 14.38 1.62 1.70
N LYS A 419 13.86 1.71 2.92
CA LYS A 419 14.56 2.24 4.08
C LYS A 419 14.37 1.30 5.26
N TYR A 420 15.46 0.90 5.89
CA TYR A 420 15.42 0.11 7.11
C TYR A 420 16.71 0.33 7.91
N LEU A 421 16.58 0.63 9.21
CA LEU A 421 17.70 1.02 10.07
C LEU A 421 18.49 2.20 9.45
N ASP A 422 19.80 2.04 9.26
CA ASP A 422 20.70 3.03 8.65
C ASP A 422 20.80 2.91 7.12
N PHE A 423 20.09 1.95 6.51
CA PHE A 423 20.10 1.72 5.07
C PHE A 423 18.99 2.47 4.35
N GLN A 424 19.32 3.04 3.19
CA GLN A 424 18.36 3.66 2.29
C GLN A 424 18.77 3.43 0.83
N SER A 425 17.80 3.11 -0.02
CA SER A 425 17.97 2.99 -1.46
C SER A 425 16.72 3.44 -2.21
N VAL A 426 16.89 3.97 -3.42
CA VAL A 426 15.79 4.30 -4.35
C VAL A 426 14.97 3.06 -4.69
N ASN A 427 15.63 1.91 -4.83
CA ASN A 427 15.01 0.59 -4.74
C ASN A 427 16.06 -0.50 -4.53
N ILE A 428 15.61 -1.70 -4.13
CA ILE A 428 16.51 -2.83 -3.87
C ILE A 428 17.13 -3.35 -5.17
N SER A 429 16.38 -3.42 -6.27
CA SER A 429 16.87 -3.93 -7.56
C SER A 429 18.07 -3.15 -8.09
N SER A 430 18.00 -1.81 -8.13
CA SER A 430 19.11 -0.92 -8.50
C SER A 430 20.27 -1.04 -7.51
N PHE A 431 20.01 -1.08 -6.21
CA PHE A 431 21.07 -1.31 -5.23
C PHE A 431 21.82 -2.62 -5.49
N LEU A 432 21.10 -3.71 -5.76
CA LEU A 432 21.68 -5.01 -6.04
C LEU A 432 22.53 -4.99 -7.31
N ASN A 433 21.99 -4.45 -8.41
CA ASN A 433 22.67 -4.38 -9.70
C ASN A 433 23.88 -3.43 -9.69
N ASP A 434 23.70 -2.21 -9.18
CA ASP A 434 24.65 -1.11 -9.38
C ASP A 434 25.73 -1.06 -8.30
N LYS A 435 25.43 -1.56 -7.09
CA LYS A 435 26.33 -1.44 -5.93
C LYS A 435 26.71 -2.78 -5.33
N PHE A 436 25.74 -3.62 -4.99
CA PHE A 436 25.98 -4.83 -4.19
C PHE A 436 26.69 -5.94 -4.98
N CYS A 437 26.16 -6.35 -6.15
CA CYS A 437 26.76 -7.40 -6.98
C CYS A 437 28.20 -7.05 -7.42
N PRO A 438 28.50 -5.83 -7.91
CA PRO A 438 29.87 -5.43 -8.21
C PRO A 438 30.81 -5.52 -7.00
N LEU A 439 30.32 -5.16 -5.80
CA LEU A 439 31.09 -5.27 -4.57
C LEU A 439 31.35 -6.72 -4.17
N LEU A 440 30.34 -7.59 -4.28
CA LEU A 440 30.41 -9.01 -3.98
C LEU A 440 31.43 -9.71 -4.89
N GLU A 441 31.39 -9.45 -6.19
CA GLU A 441 32.36 -10.01 -7.15
C GLU A 441 33.77 -9.54 -6.87
N LYS A 442 33.95 -8.24 -6.64
CA LYS A 442 35.27 -7.66 -6.37
C LYS A 442 35.92 -8.27 -5.13
N LYS A 443 35.16 -8.52 -4.07
CA LYS A 443 35.69 -9.02 -2.78
C LYS A 443 35.68 -10.55 -2.66
N TYR A 444 34.73 -11.23 -3.32
CA TYR A 444 34.43 -12.66 -3.09
C TYR A 444 34.30 -13.49 -4.38
N SER A 445 34.86 -13.02 -5.50
CA SER A 445 34.84 -13.66 -6.83
C SER A 445 35.06 -15.17 -6.90
N ARG A 446 35.73 -15.80 -5.94
CA ARG A 446 35.98 -17.26 -5.96
C ARG A 446 34.98 -18.10 -5.15
N THR A 447 34.18 -17.48 -4.28
CA THR A 447 33.35 -18.19 -3.29
C THR A 447 31.86 -17.90 -3.44
N HIS A 448 31.50 -16.74 -3.97
CA HIS A 448 30.09 -16.29 -4.08
C HIS A 448 29.75 -15.86 -5.52
N GLN A 449 30.50 -16.37 -6.51
CA GLN A 449 30.24 -16.11 -7.92
C GLN A 449 28.88 -16.67 -8.33
N GLU A 450 28.57 -17.90 -7.93
CA GLU A 450 27.28 -18.55 -8.21
C GLU A 450 26.11 -17.74 -7.63
N THR A 451 26.18 -17.33 -6.37
CA THR A 451 25.17 -16.48 -5.72
C THR A 451 24.96 -15.15 -6.47
N CYS A 452 26.05 -14.52 -6.92
CA CYS A 452 25.97 -13.27 -7.69
C CYS A 452 25.31 -13.46 -9.06
N GLU A 453 25.65 -14.55 -9.76
CA GLU A 453 25.06 -14.91 -11.05
C GLU A 453 23.56 -15.21 -10.90
N GLU A 454 23.16 -15.90 -9.84
CA GLU A 454 21.75 -16.18 -9.53
C GLU A 454 20.96 -14.91 -9.20
N ILE A 455 21.50 -14.01 -8.39
CA ILE A 455 20.87 -12.71 -8.11
C ILE A 455 20.63 -11.94 -9.42
N ARG A 456 21.66 -11.83 -10.28
CA ARG A 456 21.52 -11.15 -11.59
C ARG A 456 20.50 -11.83 -12.50
N LYS A 457 20.43 -13.16 -12.49
CA LYS A 457 19.45 -13.90 -13.27
C LYS A 457 18.03 -13.50 -12.90
N PHE A 458 17.70 -13.41 -11.61
CA PHE A 458 16.38 -12.98 -11.16
C PHE A 458 16.09 -11.52 -11.52
N LEU A 459 17.08 -10.64 -11.40
CA LEU A 459 16.94 -9.23 -11.80
C LEU A 459 16.70 -9.09 -13.31
N ASN A 460 17.37 -9.89 -14.16
CA ASN A 460 17.15 -9.83 -15.60
C ASN A 460 15.82 -10.44 -16.06
N VAL A 461 15.30 -11.47 -15.37
CA VAL A 461 13.95 -12.02 -15.65
C VAL A 461 12.89 -10.94 -15.45
N LYS A 462 13.08 -10.07 -14.46
CA LYS A 462 12.21 -8.93 -14.20
C LYS A 462 12.29 -7.88 -15.31
N ASP A 463 13.49 -7.44 -15.71
CA ASP A 463 13.66 -6.46 -16.78
C ASP A 463 12.94 -6.89 -18.08
N MET A 464 12.96 -8.19 -18.38
CA MET A 464 12.25 -8.78 -19.52
C MET A 464 10.72 -8.68 -19.38
N ASN A 465 10.17 -8.93 -18.19
CA ASN A 465 8.73 -8.84 -17.94
C ASN A 465 8.25 -7.39 -17.96
N ASP A 466 8.99 -6.47 -17.34
CA ASP A 466 8.67 -5.03 -17.33
C ASP A 466 8.63 -4.50 -18.79
N LEU A 467 9.59 -4.91 -19.64
CA LEU A 467 9.59 -4.58 -21.07
C LEU A 467 8.39 -5.16 -21.83
N LEU A 468 7.97 -6.39 -21.52
CA LEU A 468 6.79 -7.03 -22.12
C LEU A 468 5.50 -6.32 -21.72
N GLU A 469 5.35 -5.96 -20.45
CA GLU A 469 4.18 -5.24 -19.94
C GLU A 469 4.10 -3.82 -20.52
N GLU A 470 5.22 -3.10 -20.61
CA GLU A 470 5.28 -1.80 -21.29
C GLU A 470 4.89 -1.90 -22.77
N LEU A 471 5.33 -2.93 -23.48
CA LEU A 471 4.95 -3.18 -24.88
C LEU A 471 3.44 -3.43 -25.02
N CYS A 472 2.85 -4.24 -24.13
CA CYS A 472 1.42 -4.52 -24.11
C CYS A 472 0.60 -3.26 -23.80
N THR A 473 0.98 -2.49 -22.78
CA THR A 473 0.27 -1.26 -22.35
C THR A 473 0.37 -0.14 -23.37
N LEU A 474 1.52 0.02 -24.04
CA LEU A 474 1.71 0.97 -25.15
C LEU A 474 0.71 0.75 -26.28
N SER A 475 0.44 -0.51 -26.59
CA SER A 475 -0.48 -0.89 -27.65
C SER A 475 -1.93 -0.52 -27.32
N VAL A 476 -2.36 -0.76 -26.08
CA VAL A 476 -3.71 -0.47 -25.59
C VAL A 476 -3.94 1.03 -25.41
N ALA A 477 -2.99 1.75 -24.79
CA ALA A 477 -3.13 3.19 -24.52
C ALA A 477 -3.16 4.02 -25.81
N LYS A 478 -2.32 3.69 -26.80
CA LYS A 478 -2.32 4.37 -28.10
C LYS A 478 -3.51 3.96 -28.96
N ALA A 479 -3.96 2.70 -28.91
CA ALA A 479 -5.21 2.26 -29.55
C ALA A 479 -6.42 3.01 -28.96
N TYR A 480 -6.49 3.16 -27.63
CA TYR A 480 -7.54 3.91 -26.95
C TYR A 480 -7.54 5.39 -27.36
N THR A 481 -6.35 6.00 -27.48
CA THR A 481 -6.19 7.37 -27.96
C THR A 481 -6.65 7.52 -29.42
N LEU A 482 -6.39 6.52 -30.26
CA LEU A 482 -6.83 6.47 -31.66
C LEU A 482 -8.36 6.32 -31.77
N ILE A 483 -8.95 5.39 -31.01
CA ILE A 483 -10.40 5.15 -30.92
C ILE A 483 -11.14 6.41 -30.47
N THR A 484 -10.61 7.10 -29.46
CA THR A 484 -11.17 8.36 -28.93
C THR A 484 -11.09 9.49 -29.96
N ARG A 485 -9.99 9.59 -30.72
CA ARG A 485 -9.83 10.60 -31.78
C ARG A 485 -10.69 10.35 -33.02
N LEU A 486 -10.99 9.08 -33.33
CA LEU A 486 -11.83 8.68 -34.46
C LEU A 486 -13.33 8.67 -34.13
N GLY A 487 -13.72 8.97 -32.88
CA GLY A 487 -15.13 9.06 -32.48
C GLY A 487 -15.87 7.71 -32.51
N LEU A 488 -15.15 6.59 -32.41
CA LEU A 488 -15.72 5.25 -32.41
C LEU A 488 -16.14 4.88 -30.98
N CYS A 489 -17.41 4.58 -30.76
CA CYS A 489 -17.90 4.08 -29.46
C CYS A 489 -17.35 2.67 -29.17
N ALA A 490 -16.79 2.48 -27.98
CA ALA A 490 -16.46 1.16 -27.45
C ALA A 490 -17.73 0.51 -26.87
N ILE A 491 -18.14 -0.64 -27.42
CA ILE A 491 -19.19 -1.51 -26.86
C ILE A 491 -18.53 -2.86 -26.53
N PRO A 492 -18.77 -3.45 -25.33
CA PRO A 492 -18.23 -4.78 -25.01
C PRO A 492 -18.87 -5.84 -25.91
N VAL A 493 -18.06 -6.75 -26.45
CA VAL A 493 -18.53 -7.83 -27.34
C VAL A 493 -19.02 -8.99 -26.49
N ASP A 494 -20.33 -9.21 -26.48
CA ASP A 494 -20.93 -10.52 -26.24
C ASP A 494 -20.83 -11.37 -27.52
N ASP A 495 -20.69 -12.66 -27.30
CA ASP A 495 -20.33 -13.71 -28.25
C ASP A 495 -21.29 -13.82 -29.45
N GLN A 496 -20.90 -13.31 -30.63
CA GLN A 496 -21.13 -13.89 -31.98
C GLN A 496 -20.67 -12.94 -33.12
N ARG A 497 -19.59 -13.34 -33.82
CA ARG A 497 -19.05 -12.83 -35.11
C ARG A 497 -18.66 -11.33 -35.17
N PRO A 498 -17.39 -10.98 -35.48
CA PRO A 498 -16.93 -9.60 -35.45
C PRO A 498 -17.33 -8.85 -36.73
N THR A 499 -18.16 -7.82 -36.57
CA THR A 499 -18.29 -6.70 -37.51
C THR A 499 -18.36 -5.40 -36.71
N THR A 500 -17.26 -4.99 -36.08
CA THR A 500 -16.89 -3.59 -35.75
C THR A 500 -15.49 -3.55 -35.11
N ALA A 501 -14.77 -2.44 -35.32
CA ALA A 501 -13.33 -2.25 -35.15
C ALA A 501 -12.68 -2.94 -33.94
N THR A 502 -11.69 -3.79 -34.20
CA THR A 502 -10.81 -4.40 -33.19
C THR A 502 -9.37 -4.18 -33.64
N ILE A 503 -8.58 -3.43 -32.86
CA ILE A 503 -7.12 -3.39 -33.03
C ILE A 503 -6.57 -4.56 -32.21
N GLY A 504 -6.28 -5.68 -32.87
CA GLY A 504 -5.58 -6.81 -32.25
C GLY A 504 -4.08 -6.65 -32.40
N LEU A 505 -3.32 -6.85 -31.31
CA LEU A 505 -1.90 -7.19 -31.38
C LEU A 505 -1.74 -8.68 -31.12
N ASP A 506 -0.92 -9.33 -31.94
CA ASP A 506 -0.47 -10.70 -31.75
C ASP A 506 1.02 -10.63 -31.40
N VAL A 507 1.36 -10.85 -30.13
CA VAL A 507 2.74 -10.97 -29.65
C VAL A 507 3.01 -12.46 -29.45
N ASP A 508 3.53 -13.10 -30.51
CA ASP A 508 3.96 -14.50 -30.44
C ASP A 508 5.25 -14.60 -29.57
N ALA A 509 5.10 -14.61 -28.25
CA ALA A 509 6.08 -15.23 -27.36
C ALA A 509 5.68 -16.71 -27.24
N CYS A 510 6.22 -17.57 -28.12
CA CYS A 510 5.92 -19.00 -28.24
C CYS A 510 5.29 -19.66 -26.98
N GLU A 511 4.01 -20.04 -27.09
CA GLU A 511 3.30 -20.84 -26.09
C GLU A 511 4.05 -22.14 -25.72
N LEU A 512 4.23 -22.32 -24.42
CA LEU A 512 4.62 -23.56 -23.76
C LEU A 512 3.42 -24.54 -23.75
N ARG A 513 3.08 -25.16 -24.90
CA ARG A 513 2.05 -26.22 -24.97
C ARG A 513 2.65 -27.61 -24.72
N VAL A 514 2.48 -28.11 -23.49
CA VAL A 514 2.55 -29.55 -23.20
C VAL A 514 1.29 -30.22 -23.74
N ALA A 515 1.32 -30.69 -25.00
CA ALA A 515 0.24 -31.46 -25.58
C ALA A 515 0.50 -32.98 -25.37
N ARG A 516 -0.24 -33.60 -24.44
CA ARG A 516 -0.49 -35.04 -24.42
C ARG A 516 -1.18 -35.43 -25.74
N ARG A 517 -0.48 -36.12 -26.64
CA ARG A 517 -1.13 -36.78 -27.78
C ARG A 517 -1.71 -38.12 -27.34
N ALA A 518 -3.03 -38.20 -27.30
CA ALA A 518 -3.74 -39.45 -27.56
C ALA A 518 -3.71 -39.68 -29.08
N SER A 519 -3.16 -40.81 -29.53
CA SER A 519 -3.36 -41.31 -30.88
C SER A 519 -3.59 -42.81 -30.82
N THR A 520 -4.79 -43.21 -31.21
CA THR A 520 -5.20 -44.59 -31.47
C THR A 520 -4.59 -45.11 -32.77
N GLN A 521 -4.13 -46.37 -32.69
CA GLN A 521 -4.04 -47.41 -33.72
C GLN A 521 -2.80 -47.54 -34.64
N ASP A 522 -2.02 -48.56 -34.27
CA ASP A 522 -1.68 -49.80 -35.00
C ASP A 522 -0.34 -49.97 -35.75
N ALA A 523 0.35 -51.04 -35.29
CA ALA A 523 1.37 -51.91 -35.91
C ALA A 523 2.76 -51.29 -36.21
N SER A 524 3.92 -51.91 -35.95
CA SER A 524 4.30 -53.23 -35.44
C SER A 524 5.84 -53.25 -35.26
N GLU A 525 6.31 -54.11 -34.35
CA GLU A 525 7.64 -54.78 -34.29
C GLU A 525 8.90 -54.08 -33.69
N ASP A 526 9.47 -54.83 -32.75
CA ASP A 526 10.89 -55.04 -32.40
C ASP A 526 11.66 -54.12 -31.40
N SER A 527 11.56 -54.52 -30.12
CA SER A 527 12.62 -54.98 -29.21
C SER A 527 13.98 -54.23 -29.12
N ASN A 528 14.30 -53.66 -27.94
CA ASN A 528 15.28 -54.21 -26.97
C ASN A 528 15.86 -53.18 -25.96
N LEU A 529 15.84 -53.58 -24.68
CA LEU A 529 16.87 -53.50 -23.62
C LEU A 529 17.33 -52.15 -23.01
N ILE A 530 16.84 -51.92 -21.79
CA ILE A 530 17.53 -51.67 -20.49
C ILE A 530 18.64 -50.58 -20.40
N GLY A 531 18.34 -49.55 -19.59
CA GLY A 531 19.16 -49.18 -18.43
C GLY A 531 19.85 -47.80 -18.42
N GLY A 532 19.43 -46.92 -17.49
CA GLY A 532 20.35 -45.96 -16.86
C GLY A 532 19.94 -44.47 -16.81
N ARG A 533 19.75 -43.97 -15.58
CA ARG A 533 19.88 -42.57 -15.11
C ARG A 533 19.12 -41.45 -15.88
N ALA A 534 17.97 -41.03 -15.34
CA ALA A 534 17.40 -39.72 -15.64
C ALA A 534 17.97 -38.67 -14.65
N GLY A 535 19.05 -38.00 -15.06
CA GLY A 535 19.44 -36.71 -14.49
C GLY A 535 18.48 -35.62 -14.97
N ARG A 536 18.08 -34.73 -14.06
CA ARG A 536 17.37 -33.48 -14.38
C ARG A 536 18.25 -32.66 -15.32
N ARG A 537 17.94 -32.65 -16.62
CA ARG A 537 18.40 -31.59 -17.53
C ARG A 537 17.38 -30.46 -17.47
N ALA A 538 17.80 -29.32 -16.94
CA ALA A 538 17.15 -28.05 -17.20
C ALA A 538 17.05 -27.87 -18.74
N SER A 539 15.83 -27.71 -19.26
CA SER A 539 15.67 -27.29 -20.65
C SER A 539 16.09 -25.83 -20.75
N ALA A 540 17.13 -25.56 -21.53
CA ALA A 540 17.54 -24.21 -21.89
C ALA A 540 16.41 -23.53 -22.69
N MET A 541 15.97 -22.34 -22.24
CA MET A 541 15.07 -21.48 -23.00
C MET A 541 15.78 -20.99 -24.27
N ASN A 542 15.24 -21.35 -25.44
CA ASN A 542 15.65 -20.81 -26.74
C ASN A 542 14.50 -19.93 -27.27
N VAL A 543 14.49 -18.65 -26.90
CA VAL A 543 13.62 -17.65 -27.53
C VAL A 543 14.51 -16.69 -28.30
N THR A 544 14.41 -16.67 -29.63
CA THR A 544 15.40 -16.05 -30.52
C THR A 544 14.86 -14.93 -31.42
N GLY A 545 13.63 -14.44 -31.23
CA GLY A 545 13.11 -13.32 -32.01
C GLY A 545 11.82 -12.73 -31.45
N VAL A 546 11.54 -11.48 -31.82
CA VAL A 546 10.32 -10.75 -31.44
C VAL A 546 9.57 -10.41 -32.72
N ARG A 547 8.30 -10.78 -32.81
CA ARG A 547 7.42 -10.41 -33.92
C ARG A 547 6.22 -9.62 -33.38
N VAL A 548 5.92 -8.49 -34.00
CA VAL A 548 4.78 -7.64 -33.68
C VAL A 548 3.96 -7.42 -34.95
N ARG A 549 2.64 -7.57 -34.84
CA ARG A 549 1.69 -7.23 -35.91
C ARG A 549 0.60 -6.29 -35.39
N ILE A 550 0.27 -5.27 -36.16
CA ILE A 550 -0.81 -4.31 -35.89
C ILE A 550 -1.82 -4.42 -37.02
N TYR A 551 -3.09 -4.57 -36.67
CA TYR A 551 -4.19 -4.71 -37.63
C TYR A 551 -5.14 -3.51 -37.59
N ASP A 552 -5.66 -3.13 -38.76
CA ASP A 552 -6.76 -2.18 -38.95
C ASP A 552 -7.78 -2.80 -39.91
N GLU A 553 -9.06 -2.80 -39.55
CA GLU A 553 -10.15 -3.46 -40.29
C GLU A 553 -9.83 -4.91 -40.73
N GLY A 554 -9.10 -5.66 -39.89
CA GLY A 554 -8.68 -7.04 -40.18
C GLY A 554 -7.53 -7.15 -41.20
N LYS A 555 -6.93 -6.04 -41.63
CA LYS A 555 -5.71 -6.00 -42.45
C LYS A 555 -4.50 -5.63 -41.58
N CYS A 556 -3.42 -6.39 -41.70
CA CYS A 556 -2.16 -6.05 -41.05
C CYS A 556 -1.61 -4.75 -41.67
N ILE A 557 -1.55 -3.67 -40.88
CA ILE A 557 -1.03 -2.36 -41.29
C ILE A 557 0.43 -2.16 -40.88
N HIS A 558 0.94 -2.98 -39.97
CA HIS A 558 2.34 -2.99 -39.58
C HIS A 558 2.73 -4.38 -39.10
N GLU A 559 3.83 -4.91 -39.63
CA GLU A 559 4.46 -6.14 -39.17
C GLU A 559 5.94 -5.86 -39.02
N HIS A 560 6.48 -6.12 -37.83
CA HIS A 560 7.89 -6.03 -37.53
C HIS A 560 8.36 -7.38 -36.97
N GLU A 561 9.49 -7.88 -37.46
CA GLU A 561 10.13 -9.10 -36.98
C GLU A 561 11.62 -8.84 -36.77
N ALA A 562 12.06 -8.81 -35.52
CA ALA A 562 13.46 -8.70 -35.17
C ALA A 562 14.17 -10.04 -35.46
N ALA A 563 15.24 -9.99 -36.27
CA ALA A 563 15.89 -11.16 -36.83
C ALA A 563 16.48 -12.11 -35.75
N ARG A 564 16.40 -13.41 -36.04
CA ARG A 564 17.00 -14.47 -35.22
C ARG A 564 18.52 -14.43 -35.27
N SER A 565 19.17 -14.20 -34.13
CA SER A 565 20.61 -14.43 -33.98
C SER A 565 20.88 -15.93 -33.90
N GLU A 566 21.66 -16.47 -34.83
CA GLU A 566 22.15 -17.86 -34.80
C GLU A 566 23.39 -18.05 -33.88
N ALA A 567 23.88 -16.97 -33.26
CA ALA A 567 24.98 -17.03 -32.29
C ALA A 567 24.44 -17.06 -30.84
N GLU A 568 25.15 -17.80 -29.98
CA GLU A 568 24.86 -18.07 -28.56
C GLU A 568 24.03 -16.98 -27.85
N ASN A 569 22.91 -17.43 -27.28
CA ASN A 569 21.91 -16.71 -26.51
C ASN A 569 22.51 -15.70 -25.52
N ASP A 570 22.64 -14.43 -25.91
CA ASP A 570 22.87 -13.36 -24.94
C ASP A 570 21.54 -12.66 -24.64
N LEU A 571 21.08 -12.77 -23.39
CA LEU A 571 19.88 -12.12 -22.86
C LEU A 571 19.91 -10.60 -23.13
N ARG A 572 21.12 -10.03 -23.21
CA ARG A 572 21.37 -8.64 -23.60
C ARG A 572 20.89 -8.32 -25.01
N THR A 573 21.06 -9.24 -25.96
CA THR A 573 20.62 -9.09 -27.35
C THR A 573 19.11 -9.16 -27.45
N LEU A 574 18.46 -10.05 -26.68
CA LEU A 574 16.99 -10.13 -26.62
C LEU A 574 16.37 -8.87 -26.01
N MET A 575 16.95 -8.36 -24.92
CA MET A 575 16.57 -7.08 -24.30
C MET A 575 16.71 -5.91 -25.26
N GLN A 576 17.80 -5.87 -26.04
CA GLN A 576 18.00 -4.83 -27.06
C GLN A 576 16.96 -4.93 -28.16
N ASN A 577 16.69 -6.13 -28.68
CA ASN A 577 15.67 -6.36 -29.72
C ASN A 577 14.27 -5.92 -29.25
N LEU A 578 13.90 -6.18 -27.99
CA LEU A 578 12.64 -5.73 -27.41
C LEU A 578 12.56 -4.20 -27.31
N ARG A 579 13.65 -3.54 -26.88
CA ARG A 579 13.72 -2.06 -26.81
C ARG A 579 13.64 -1.41 -28.20
N ASP A 580 14.32 -1.99 -29.18
CA ASP A 580 14.31 -1.49 -30.56
C ASP A 580 12.91 -1.65 -31.17
N THR A 581 12.29 -2.82 -30.99
CA THR A 581 10.91 -3.08 -31.42
C THR A 581 9.92 -2.11 -30.76
N ARG A 582 10.07 -1.84 -29.46
CA ARG A 582 9.26 -0.85 -28.73
C ARG A 582 9.38 0.54 -29.35
N SER A 583 10.61 0.99 -29.64
CA SER A 583 10.86 2.31 -30.24
C SER A 583 10.20 2.42 -31.61
N GLU A 584 10.34 1.38 -32.44
CA GLU A 584 9.81 1.37 -33.81
C GLU A 584 8.28 1.37 -33.85
N VAL A 585 7.64 0.55 -33.01
CA VAL A 585 6.17 0.57 -32.86
C VAL A 585 5.70 1.94 -32.37
N ASN A 586 6.46 2.57 -31.47
CA ASN A 586 6.15 3.92 -31.00
C ASN A 586 6.20 4.96 -32.12
N ASP A 587 7.23 4.93 -32.95
CA ASP A 587 7.39 5.83 -34.09
C ASP A 587 6.28 5.61 -35.12
N PHE A 588 5.95 4.35 -35.43
CA PHE A 588 4.86 4.00 -36.35
C PHE A 588 3.51 4.55 -35.87
N LEU A 589 3.13 4.29 -34.61
CA LEU A 589 1.87 4.77 -34.05
C LEU A 589 1.84 6.30 -33.95
N THR A 590 2.98 6.95 -33.65
CA THR A 590 3.09 8.41 -33.61
C THR A 590 2.90 9.02 -34.99
N ALA A 591 3.43 8.39 -36.04
CA ALA A 591 3.26 8.83 -37.43
C ALA A 591 1.79 8.74 -37.90
N ILE A 592 1.04 7.72 -37.46
CA ILE A 592 -0.42 7.63 -37.71
C ILE A 592 -1.14 8.80 -37.02
N ILE A 593 -0.87 9.00 -35.73
CA ILE A 593 -1.47 10.07 -34.91
C ILE A 593 -1.21 11.48 -35.49
N GLN A 594 -0.02 11.70 -36.07
CA GLN A 594 0.35 12.97 -36.71
C GLN A 594 -0.30 13.18 -38.09
N ARG A 595 -0.61 12.10 -38.82
CA ARG A 595 -1.30 12.17 -40.12
C ARG A 595 -2.76 12.60 -40.01
N ASP A 596 -3.43 12.25 -38.91
CA ASP A 596 -4.87 12.48 -38.73
C ASP A 596 -5.23 13.81 -38.02
N ALA A 597 -4.24 14.65 -37.66
CA ALA A 597 -4.51 15.95 -37.02
C ALA A 597 -3.46 17.02 -37.38
N PRO A 598 -3.64 17.79 -38.47
CA PRO A 598 -2.64 18.81 -38.88
C PRO A 598 -2.67 20.10 -38.02
N GLY A 599 -3.53 20.19 -36.99
CA GLY A 599 -3.87 21.46 -36.33
C GLY A 599 -3.40 21.67 -34.88
N ARG A 600 -2.65 20.75 -34.24
CA ARG A 600 -2.35 20.87 -32.79
C ARG A 600 -0.91 20.55 -32.39
N ALA A 601 0.04 20.76 -33.31
CA ALA A 601 1.46 20.45 -33.11
C ALA A 601 2.23 21.44 -32.20
N GLN A 602 1.57 22.40 -31.54
CA GLN A 602 2.26 23.42 -30.72
C GLN A 602 2.11 23.26 -29.20
N GLU A 603 1.24 22.37 -28.70
CA GLU A 603 1.09 22.10 -27.25
C GLU A 603 1.82 20.84 -26.76
N MET A 604 2.16 19.89 -27.65
CA MET A 604 2.84 18.64 -27.26
C MET A 604 4.38 18.74 -27.25
N ALA A 605 4.96 19.78 -27.84
CA ALA A 605 6.42 19.97 -27.85
C ALA A 605 7.01 20.47 -26.52
N SER A 606 6.16 20.86 -25.56
CA SER A 606 6.57 21.34 -24.23
C SER A 606 6.50 20.30 -23.11
N GLN A 607 6.19 19.04 -23.42
CA GLN A 607 6.25 17.94 -22.45
C GLN A 607 7.25 16.88 -22.92
N SER A 608 8.52 17.29 -23.06
CA SER A 608 9.62 16.35 -22.91
C SER A 608 9.71 15.99 -21.43
N ILE A 609 9.14 14.84 -21.06
CA ILE A 609 9.31 14.23 -19.74
C ILE A 609 10.80 14.01 -19.54
N SER A 610 11.42 14.75 -18.62
CA SER A 610 12.69 14.31 -18.02
C SER A 610 12.35 13.10 -17.16
N SER A 611 13.10 12.03 -17.37
CA SER A 611 13.03 10.81 -16.57
C SER A 611 13.61 11.07 -15.18
N ASP A 612 12.82 11.69 -14.31
CA ASP A 612 13.07 11.72 -12.88
C ASP A 612 11.74 11.36 -12.18
N ILE A 613 11.43 10.07 -12.17
CA ILE A 613 10.43 9.51 -11.26
C ILE A 613 11.19 9.21 -9.97
N GLU A 614 11.24 10.17 -9.05
CA GLU A 614 11.34 9.83 -7.63
C GLU A 614 9.93 9.45 -7.20
N SER A 615 9.72 8.16 -6.94
CA SER A 615 8.48 7.64 -6.36
C SER A 615 8.51 7.84 -4.84
N ASP A 616 7.51 8.54 -4.30
CA ASP A 616 7.18 8.56 -2.86
C ASP A 616 6.54 7.21 -2.46
N SER A 617 7.26 6.11 -2.68
CA SER A 617 6.73 4.73 -2.55
C SER A 617 6.56 4.25 -1.12
N VAL A 618 7.07 4.97 -0.13
CA VAL A 618 6.87 4.63 1.29
C VAL A 618 5.39 4.76 1.67
N GLU A 619 4.65 5.67 1.01
CA GLU A 619 3.25 5.96 1.32
C GLU A 619 2.28 4.87 0.80
N GLU A 620 2.63 4.20 -0.31
CA GLU A 620 1.79 3.15 -0.94
C GLU A 620 1.93 1.80 -0.23
N GLU A 621 3.13 1.48 0.27
CA GLU A 621 3.42 0.21 0.95
C GLU A 621 2.70 0.07 2.31
N GLU A 622 2.61 1.16 3.07
CA GLU A 622 1.85 1.19 4.33
C GLU A 622 0.32 1.14 4.12
N GLU A 623 -0.18 1.37 2.90
CA GLU A 623 -1.61 1.23 2.58
C GLU A 623 -1.97 -0.19 2.14
N GLU A 624 -1.13 -0.86 1.35
CA GLU A 624 -1.34 -2.26 0.94
C GLU A 624 -1.18 -3.22 2.14
N GLU A 625 -0.12 -3.09 2.96
CA GLU A 625 0.11 -3.98 4.13
C GLU A 625 -0.98 -3.82 5.21
N GLU A 626 -1.59 -2.64 5.33
CA GLU A 626 -2.66 -2.40 6.29
C GLU A 626 -4.07 -2.78 5.78
N GLU A 627 -4.36 -2.73 4.48
CA GLU A 627 -5.60 -3.34 3.96
C GLU A 627 -5.61 -4.86 4.21
N GLU A 628 -4.44 -5.51 4.16
CA GLU A 628 -4.28 -6.91 4.55
C GLU A 628 -4.40 -7.14 6.08
N GLU A 629 -3.79 -6.28 6.92
CA GLU A 629 -3.96 -6.37 8.38
C GLU A 629 -5.38 -5.98 8.85
N GLU A 630 -6.10 -5.10 8.13
CA GLU A 630 -7.51 -4.76 8.37
C GLU A 630 -8.47 -5.91 8.00
N GLU A 631 -8.08 -6.79 7.07
CA GLU A 631 -8.82 -8.01 6.69
C GLU A 631 -8.57 -9.18 7.68
N GLU A 632 -7.42 -9.21 8.38
CA GLU A 632 -7.03 -10.27 9.35
C GLU A 632 -7.37 -9.95 10.83
N GLY A 633 -7.95 -8.77 11.10
CA GLY A 633 -8.10 -8.22 12.45
C GLY A 633 -9.25 -8.77 13.29
N GLU A 634 -9.28 -10.06 13.65
CA GLU A 634 -9.95 -10.53 14.87
C GLU A 634 -9.42 -11.89 15.35
N THR A 635 -8.36 -11.89 16.16
CA THR A 635 -8.04 -13.03 17.03
C THR A 635 -8.28 -12.66 18.49
N GLN A 636 -9.25 -13.32 19.13
CA GLN A 636 -9.53 -13.17 20.56
C GLN A 636 -8.32 -13.60 21.39
N ALA A 637 -7.63 -12.62 21.99
CA ALA A 637 -6.63 -12.88 23.02
C ALA A 637 -7.26 -12.84 24.43
N ASN A 638 -7.04 -13.91 25.19
CA ASN A 638 -7.54 -14.19 26.52
C ASN A 638 -6.96 -13.20 27.57
N PRO A 639 -7.75 -12.50 28.40
CA PRO A 639 -7.24 -11.41 29.22
C PRO A 639 -6.72 -11.93 30.57
N LYS A 640 -5.40 -11.84 30.83
CA LYS A 640 -4.89 -11.81 32.20
C LYS A 640 -3.80 -10.77 32.42
N LYS A 641 -4.18 -9.80 33.26
CA LYS A 641 -3.39 -8.87 34.09
C LYS A 641 -2.62 -7.78 33.35
N SER A 642 -3.19 -6.57 33.37
CA SER A 642 -2.60 -5.50 34.18
C SER A 642 -3.65 -4.43 34.43
N ASN A 643 -3.96 -4.17 35.70
CA ASN A 643 -4.84 -3.09 36.11
C ASN A 643 -4.25 -2.58 37.42
N GLU A 644 -3.66 -1.37 37.38
CA GLU A 644 -3.38 -0.48 38.53
C GLU A 644 -2.42 0.70 38.22
N ARG A 645 -1.88 0.87 37.00
CA ARG A 645 -1.00 2.02 36.67
C ARG A 645 -1.63 3.11 35.80
N GLU A 646 -2.87 2.93 35.36
CA GLU A 646 -3.56 3.82 34.40
C GLU A 646 -4.10 5.12 35.01
N ARG A 647 -4.15 5.24 36.34
CA ARG A 647 -4.57 6.50 37.01
C ARG A 647 -3.47 7.58 37.08
N ALA A 648 -2.25 7.30 36.59
CA ALA A 648 -1.18 8.29 36.50
C ALA A 648 -1.24 9.17 35.23
N PHE A 649 -1.94 8.70 34.19
CA PHE A 649 -2.02 9.35 32.87
C PHE A 649 -2.74 10.71 32.93
N ALA A 650 -3.83 10.82 33.70
CA ALA A 650 -4.60 12.06 33.85
C ALA A 650 -3.87 13.18 34.62
N ARG A 651 -2.75 12.90 35.30
CA ARG A 651 -2.02 13.91 36.08
C ARG A 651 -0.74 14.41 35.43
N SER A 652 -0.19 13.68 34.46
CA SER A 652 1.05 14.05 33.76
C SER A 652 0.84 15.12 32.69
N PHE A 653 -0.26 15.02 31.93
CA PHE A 653 -0.55 15.92 30.80
C PHE A 653 -1.01 17.32 31.22
N ALA A 654 -1.51 17.49 32.44
CA ALA A 654 -1.87 18.81 32.99
C ALA A 654 -0.63 19.66 33.35
N THR A 655 0.55 19.05 33.47
CA THR A 655 1.79 19.71 33.91
C THR A 655 2.79 20.05 32.80
N GLN A 656 2.46 19.78 31.52
CA GLN A 656 3.29 20.18 30.36
C GLN A 656 2.63 21.23 29.45
N ASN A 657 1.60 21.93 29.94
CA ASN A 657 1.19 23.21 29.35
C ASN A 657 2.09 24.35 29.88
N SER A 658 3.34 24.41 29.39
CA SER A 658 4.16 25.61 29.53
C SER A 658 3.74 26.65 28.47
N PRO A 659 3.53 27.93 28.82
CA PRO A 659 3.15 28.99 27.88
C PRO A 659 4.19 29.28 26.76
N SER A 660 5.39 28.69 26.78
CA SER A 660 6.45 29.02 25.82
C SER A 660 6.30 28.37 24.44
N VAL A 661 5.75 27.16 24.34
CA VAL A 661 5.64 26.42 23.06
C VAL A 661 4.61 27.06 22.11
N ARG A 662 3.54 27.66 22.66
CA ARG A 662 2.57 28.47 21.89
C ARG A 662 3.18 29.72 21.26
N ASN A 663 4.16 30.34 21.93
CA ASN A 663 4.75 31.60 21.48
C ASN A 663 5.73 31.39 20.32
N ILE A 664 6.45 30.26 20.28
CA ILE A 664 7.39 29.94 19.19
C ILE A 664 6.63 29.55 17.92
N ARG A 665 5.52 28.81 18.07
CA ARG A 665 4.70 28.34 16.94
C ARG A 665 3.92 29.47 16.26
N ASN A 666 3.36 30.39 17.05
CA ASN A 666 2.65 31.56 16.50
C ASN A 666 3.62 32.52 15.78
N PHE A 667 4.87 32.66 16.24
CA PHE A 667 5.85 33.53 15.60
C PHE A 667 6.42 32.95 14.29
N ALA A 668 6.59 31.62 14.21
CA ALA A 668 6.98 30.93 12.98
C ALA A 668 5.90 31.00 11.89
N LEU A 669 4.62 30.93 12.29
CA LEU A 669 3.46 31.09 11.39
C LEU A 669 3.27 32.53 10.91
N ASP A 670 3.61 33.54 11.72
CA ASP A 670 3.60 34.95 11.29
C ASP A 670 4.77 35.29 10.36
N SER A 671 5.94 34.66 10.53
CA SER A 671 7.11 34.86 9.66
C SER A 671 6.96 34.21 8.28
N LEU A 672 6.19 33.12 8.16
CA LEU A 672 5.92 32.44 6.89
C LEU A 672 4.81 33.13 6.05
N ARG A 673 4.03 34.03 6.65
CA ARG A 673 2.94 34.76 5.96
C ARG A 673 3.37 36.05 5.27
N ALA A 674 4.57 36.58 5.52
CA ALA A 674 5.07 37.81 4.91
C ALA A 674 6.33 37.53 4.08
N GLY A 675 6.19 37.53 2.76
CA GLY A 675 7.33 37.43 1.86
C GLY A 675 8.28 38.63 2.00
N THR A 676 9.58 38.31 2.14
CA THR A 676 10.78 39.17 2.04
C THR A 676 11.17 40.11 3.21
N MET A 677 12.41 39.85 3.68
CA MET A 677 13.37 40.69 4.42
C MET A 677 13.21 40.96 5.93
N SER A 678 14.14 40.33 6.68
CA SER A 678 14.81 40.79 7.91
C SER A 678 13.93 41.37 9.04
N THR A 679 13.47 40.49 9.92
CA THR A 679 13.31 40.83 11.34
C THR A 679 14.40 40.12 12.14
N MET A 680 15.48 40.81 12.46
CA MET A 680 16.53 40.32 13.35
C MET A 680 15.91 39.97 14.71
N LEU A 681 16.03 38.71 15.14
CA LEU A 681 15.70 38.29 16.52
C LEU A 681 16.48 39.18 17.50
N SER A 682 15.87 39.57 18.63
CA SER A 682 16.61 40.29 19.67
C SER A 682 17.70 39.40 20.27
N ASN A 683 18.84 39.98 20.67
CA ASN A 683 19.94 39.21 21.27
C ASN A 683 19.48 38.41 22.50
N GLU A 684 18.53 38.93 23.29
CA GLU A 684 17.92 38.20 24.41
C GLU A 684 17.11 36.96 23.97
N ALA A 685 16.43 37.02 22.81
CA ALA A 685 15.76 35.86 22.25
C ALA A 685 16.77 34.83 21.72
N GLN A 686 17.83 35.30 21.05
CA GLN A 686 18.90 34.44 20.55
C GLN A 686 19.62 33.69 21.70
N LEU A 687 19.90 34.37 22.81
CA LEU A 687 20.48 33.75 24.01
C LEU A 687 19.59 32.66 24.60
N ARG A 688 18.27 32.89 24.66
CA ARG A 688 17.32 31.87 25.14
C ARG A 688 17.31 30.63 24.25
N TYR A 689 17.29 30.80 22.93
CA TYR A 689 17.38 29.69 21.99
C TYR A 689 18.69 28.91 22.15
N MET A 690 19.82 29.58 22.36
CA MET A 690 21.10 28.90 22.57
C MET A 690 21.12 28.02 23.80
N ILE A 691 20.52 28.47 24.91
CA ILE A 691 20.44 27.67 26.13
C ILE A 691 19.50 26.47 25.96
N GLU A 692 18.37 26.68 25.28
CA GLU A 692 17.44 25.59 24.96
C GLU A 692 18.11 24.53 24.07
N TRP A 693 18.80 24.94 23.00
CA TRP A 693 19.54 24.02 22.14
C TRP A 693 20.65 23.29 22.90
N PHE A 694 21.39 23.99 23.77
CA PHE A 694 22.44 23.39 24.58
C PHE A 694 21.91 22.30 25.52
N GLN A 695 20.71 22.50 26.09
CA GLN A 695 20.03 21.50 26.92
C GLN A 695 19.60 20.27 26.11
N GLU A 696 19.16 20.46 24.86
CA GLU A 696 18.77 19.36 23.94
C GLU A 696 19.96 18.57 23.39
N TRP A 697 21.15 19.17 23.30
CA TRP A 697 22.33 18.52 22.71
C TRP A 697 22.83 17.34 23.54
N SER A 698 23.24 16.27 22.84
CA SER A 698 23.93 15.13 23.42
C SER A 698 25.31 15.51 23.99
N GLU A 699 25.88 14.67 24.85
CA GLU A 699 27.22 14.93 25.41
C GLU A 699 28.29 15.09 24.30
N MET A 700 28.19 14.30 23.23
CA MET A 700 29.09 14.40 22.07
C MET A 700 28.94 15.74 21.35
N GLN A 701 27.70 16.20 21.12
CA GLN A 701 27.42 17.51 20.51
C GLN A 701 27.88 18.68 21.38
N ARG A 702 27.71 18.59 22.70
CA ARG A 702 28.25 19.59 23.64
C ARG A 702 29.78 19.63 23.58
N ASN A 703 30.45 18.48 23.54
CA ASN A 703 31.90 18.41 23.40
C ASN A 703 32.37 19.01 22.06
N ASP A 704 31.65 18.79 20.95
CA ASP A 704 31.95 19.43 19.66
C ASP A 704 31.71 20.95 19.70
N PHE A 705 30.67 21.40 20.42
CA PHE A 705 30.36 22.82 20.60
C PHE A 705 31.41 23.55 21.44
N LEU A 706 32.14 22.87 22.33
CA LEU A 706 33.14 23.47 23.21
C LEU A 706 34.17 24.31 22.44
N GLY A 707 34.66 23.80 21.30
CA GLY A 707 35.60 24.51 20.44
C GLY A 707 34.99 25.77 19.80
N VAL A 708 33.73 25.67 19.36
CA VAL A 708 33.00 26.79 18.76
C VAL A 708 32.69 27.88 19.80
N LEU A 709 32.37 27.49 21.02
CA LEU A 709 32.11 28.41 22.13
C LEU A 709 33.38 29.17 22.55
N LEU A 710 34.54 28.50 22.60
CA LEU A 710 35.83 29.14 22.87
C LEU A 710 36.21 30.14 21.77
N GLU A 711 35.97 29.79 20.51
CA GLU A 711 36.23 30.67 19.36
C GLU A 711 35.39 31.95 19.42
N ASN A 712 34.09 31.84 19.73
CA ASN A 712 33.15 32.96 19.59
C ASN A 712 32.94 33.76 20.88
N CYS A 713 33.13 33.14 22.06
CA CYS A 713 32.91 33.76 23.37
C CYS A 713 34.19 33.89 24.22
N GLY A 714 35.33 33.33 23.77
CA GLY A 714 36.62 33.48 24.46
C GLY A 714 37.24 34.88 24.28
N PRO A 715 38.33 35.19 25.02
CA PRO A 715 39.01 36.48 24.94
C PRO A 715 39.55 36.78 23.53
N PRO A 716 39.51 38.05 23.06
CA PRO A 716 40.04 38.44 21.76
C PRO A 716 41.54 38.07 21.64
N GLY A 717 41.90 37.33 20.59
CA GLY A 717 43.30 36.92 20.32
C GLY A 717 43.68 35.50 20.74
N LEU A 718 42.72 34.63 21.06
CA LEU A 718 42.91 33.19 21.29
C LEU A 718 42.96 32.37 19.98
N VAL A 719 42.56 32.96 18.84
CA VAL A 719 42.13 32.27 17.62
C VAL A 719 43.29 31.75 16.73
N ASN A 720 44.55 32.06 17.03
CA ASN A 720 45.69 31.61 16.22
C ASN A 720 46.06 30.11 16.39
N GLY A 721 45.41 29.36 17.28
CA GLY A 721 45.76 27.96 17.60
C GLY A 721 44.66 26.91 17.45
N LEU A 722 43.45 27.27 17.02
CA LEU A 722 42.25 26.40 17.13
C LEU A 722 41.69 25.89 15.79
N VAL A 723 42.53 25.74 14.76
CA VAL A 723 42.05 25.39 13.39
C VAL A 723 42.03 23.88 13.09
N ALA A 724 42.56 23.00 13.94
CA ALA A 724 42.65 21.57 13.59
C ALA A 724 41.34 20.75 13.78
N GLY A 725 40.30 21.29 14.44
CA GLY A 725 39.08 20.53 14.77
C GLY A 725 37.87 20.77 13.86
N ILE A 726 37.88 21.83 13.06
CA ILE A 726 36.66 22.37 12.42
C ILE A 726 36.43 21.83 10.99
N GLU A 727 37.46 21.30 10.33
CA GLU A 727 37.31 20.61 9.03
C GLU A 727 36.47 19.32 9.11
N LYS A 728 36.16 18.84 10.33
CA LYS A 728 35.30 17.66 10.55
C LYS A 728 33.80 17.94 10.54
N LEU A 729 33.38 19.22 10.63
CA LEU A 729 31.96 19.61 10.70
C LEU A 729 31.44 20.27 9.43
N GLY A 730 32.32 20.82 8.59
CA GLY A 730 31.98 21.41 7.30
C GLY A 730 32.45 20.53 6.15
N CYS A 731 31.70 19.48 5.80
CA CYS A 731 31.87 18.83 4.50
C CYS A 731 31.25 19.72 3.42
N GLU A 732 31.97 20.76 2.98
CA GLU A 732 31.68 21.39 1.70
C GLU A 732 32.14 20.42 0.59
N GLY A 733 31.26 19.49 0.22
CA GLY A 733 31.54 18.50 -0.82
C GLY A 733 30.75 17.20 -0.76
N SER A 734 29.79 17.03 0.14
CA SER A 734 28.85 15.90 0.08
C SER A 734 27.44 16.36 -0.28
N ASP A 735 26.76 15.60 -1.15
CA ASP A 735 25.35 15.81 -1.54
C ASP A 735 24.35 15.54 -0.38
N ARG A 736 24.80 15.58 0.89
CA ARG A 736 23.98 15.33 2.08
C ARG A 736 23.47 16.65 2.68
N PRO A 737 22.19 16.78 3.03
CA PRO A 737 21.69 17.97 3.74
C PRO A 737 22.33 18.10 5.13
N PRO A 738 22.58 19.34 5.63
CA PRO A 738 23.20 19.57 6.92
C PRO A 738 22.29 19.08 8.07
N SER A 739 22.90 18.53 9.12
CA SER A 739 22.19 18.15 10.34
C SER A 739 21.63 19.37 11.08
N LEU A 740 20.58 19.16 11.87
CA LEU A 740 20.00 20.22 12.72
C LEU A 740 21.04 20.86 13.64
N PHE A 741 21.97 20.07 14.18
CA PHE A 741 23.10 20.57 14.97
C PHE A 741 23.97 21.52 14.14
N GLN A 742 24.39 21.12 12.93
CA GLN A 742 25.18 21.98 12.03
C GLN A 742 24.46 23.30 11.68
N CYS A 743 23.15 23.23 11.42
CA CYS A 743 22.34 24.43 11.17
C CYS A 743 22.30 25.36 12.39
N ARG A 744 22.12 24.82 13.61
CA ARG A 744 22.12 25.59 14.86
C ARG A 744 23.50 26.21 15.16
N ILE A 745 24.59 25.48 14.92
CA ILE A 745 25.95 26.00 15.05
C ILE A 745 26.24 27.14 14.08
N LYS A 746 25.74 27.04 12.85
CA LYS A 746 25.85 28.12 11.86
C LYS A 746 25.13 29.38 12.33
N LEU A 747 23.89 29.25 12.80
CA LEU A 747 23.12 30.37 13.36
C LEU A 747 23.81 30.98 14.58
N PHE A 748 24.36 30.17 15.48
CA PHE A 748 25.12 30.66 16.62
C PHE A 748 26.31 31.52 16.20
N ARG A 749 27.09 31.10 15.20
CA ARG A 749 28.22 31.89 14.69
C ARG A 749 27.78 33.22 14.12
N GLU A 750 26.70 33.20 13.34
CA GLU A 750 26.12 34.42 12.78
C GLU A 750 25.63 35.37 13.89
N TRP A 751 24.92 34.86 14.89
CA TRP A 751 24.39 35.64 16.02
C TRP A 751 25.49 36.18 16.93
N SER A 752 26.40 35.31 17.39
CA SER A 752 27.48 35.66 18.32
C SER A 752 28.49 36.67 17.75
N SER A 753 28.57 36.79 16.42
CA SER A 753 29.34 37.85 15.76
C SER A 753 28.75 39.26 16.01
N THR A 754 27.45 39.35 16.28
CA THR A 754 26.72 40.61 16.54
C THR A 754 26.54 40.90 18.03
N TRP A 755 26.93 39.98 18.91
CA TRP A 755 26.79 40.13 20.36
C TRP A 755 27.91 40.95 20.99
N SER A 756 27.53 41.77 21.95
CA SER A 756 28.43 42.43 22.90
C SER A 756 29.07 41.43 23.86
N GLN A 757 30.17 41.84 24.51
CA GLN A 757 30.82 41.00 25.52
C GLN A 757 29.86 40.65 26.68
N CYS A 758 28.97 41.58 27.06
CA CYS A 758 27.98 41.35 28.11
C CYS A 758 27.02 40.19 27.78
N GLU A 759 26.64 40.03 26.52
CA GLU A 759 25.75 38.95 26.07
C GLU A 759 26.50 37.61 25.99
N LYS A 760 27.76 37.63 25.56
CA LYS A 760 28.64 36.46 25.58
C LYS A 760 28.87 35.96 27.01
N ASP A 761 29.14 36.88 27.93
CA ASP A 761 29.29 36.58 29.36
C ASP A 761 27.98 36.05 29.97
N SER A 762 26.84 36.61 29.54
CA SER A 762 25.52 36.13 29.95
C SER A 762 25.24 34.71 29.46
N LEU A 763 25.63 34.37 28.23
CA LEU A 763 25.55 32.99 27.73
C LEU A 763 26.41 32.05 28.56
N LEU A 764 27.67 32.41 28.83
CA LEU A 764 28.59 31.60 29.63
C LEU A 764 28.07 31.38 31.06
N ALA A 765 27.52 32.42 31.69
CA ALA A 765 26.88 32.31 33.00
C ALA A 765 25.66 31.37 32.99
N ALA A 766 24.83 31.46 31.95
CA ALA A 766 23.66 30.59 31.79
C ALA A 766 24.07 29.13 31.52
N ILE A 767 25.08 28.88 30.69
CA ILE A 767 25.65 27.53 30.48
C ILE A 767 26.21 26.98 31.79
N LYS A 768 26.96 27.78 32.56
CA LYS A 768 27.51 27.38 33.86
C LYS A 768 26.44 27.03 34.88
N SER A 769 25.30 27.74 34.86
CA SER A 769 24.15 27.41 35.72
C SER A 769 23.42 26.14 35.28
N THR A 770 23.49 25.79 33.99
CA THR A 770 22.81 24.64 33.39
C THR A 770 23.64 23.36 33.51
N ASP A 771 24.95 23.44 33.26
CA ASP A 771 25.88 22.32 33.27
C ASP A 771 27.24 22.78 33.81
N SER A 772 27.43 22.62 35.13
CA SER A 772 28.66 23.03 35.80
C SER A 772 29.89 22.24 35.34
N LYS A 773 29.72 20.95 34.99
CA LYS A 773 30.82 20.10 34.50
C LYS A 773 31.31 20.55 33.13
N PHE A 774 30.39 20.96 32.25
CA PHE A 774 30.77 21.53 30.96
C PHE A 774 31.51 22.87 31.13
N ALA A 775 31.05 23.72 32.05
CA ALA A 775 31.72 24.98 32.34
C ALA A 775 33.13 24.78 32.94
N GLU A 776 33.34 23.78 33.80
CA GLU A 776 34.67 23.38 34.28
C GLU A 776 35.59 23.00 33.10
N LYS A 777 35.12 22.16 32.16
CA LYS A 777 35.88 21.81 30.95
C LYS A 777 36.21 23.04 30.08
N TYR A 778 35.30 24.02 30.01
CA TYR A 778 35.54 25.28 29.30
C TYR A 778 36.61 26.12 29.99
N GLU A 779 36.54 26.29 31.31
CA GLU A 779 37.52 27.05 32.10
C GLU A 779 38.91 26.39 32.10
N GLU A 780 39.00 25.06 32.19
CA GLU A 780 40.24 24.29 32.07
C GLU A 780 40.90 24.52 30.71
N ARG A 781 40.12 24.40 29.63
CA ARG A 781 40.62 24.57 28.26
C ARG A 781 40.96 26.02 27.92
N LEU A 782 40.25 26.98 28.52
CA LEU A 782 40.58 28.39 28.43
C LEU A 782 41.91 28.67 29.14
N SER A 783 42.10 28.15 30.35
CA SER A 783 43.33 28.33 31.15
C SER A 783 44.55 27.75 30.44
N SER A 784 44.44 26.52 29.89
CA SER A 784 45.51 25.89 29.12
C SER A 784 45.92 26.69 27.88
N LEU A 785 44.97 27.37 27.24
CA LEU A 785 45.23 28.21 26.05
C LEU A 785 45.81 29.59 26.40
N THR A 786 45.70 30.02 27.66
CA THR A 786 46.29 31.28 28.15
C THR A 786 47.68 31.11 28.76
N GLU A 787 48.05 29.90 29.20
CA GLU A 787 49.38 29.57 29.74
C GLU A 787 50.45 29.38 28.65
N ASP A 788 50.06 29.10 27.40
CA ASP A 788 50.94 28.91 26.23
C ASP A 788 51.31 30.23 25.49
N LYS A 789 51.20 31.40 26.15
CA LYS A 789 51.57 32.73 25.59
C LYS A 789 52.81 33.36 26.21
#